data_AF-A0A7M3WAH8-F1
#
_entry.id   AF-A0A7M3WAH8-F1
#
_cell.length_a   1.000
_cell.length_b   1.000
_cell.length_c   1.000
_cell.angle_alpha   90.00
_cell.angle_beta   90.00
_cell.angle_gamma   90.00
#
_symmetry.space_group_name_H-M   'P 1'
#
loop_
_entity.id
_entity.type
_entity.pdbx_description
1 polymer ?
#
loop_
_entity_poly.entity_id
_entity_poly.type
_entity_poly.pdbx_seq_one_letter_code
_entity_poly.pdbx_strand_id
1 'polypeptide(L)'
;MWNHVATIMDTKKYTAVLVLSLMLSAGCLSAIEDIAEIEEDVIDSVLDWLDSEYPHLDLPARERTSPVLETYDQCEPLLEDLKESIYNEMLVSLDQQSYWHWASPAWRGGVVFAEDDVAMMDGAPEATEAESGSNSGASTDSDSGREGQFSGTNNQEGGVDEADFLKTDGYHIYMLNGNLLVIMGVPEFGELTLESNISIQGSPIQMMLEGDRLVIVSSIYHWSLPNDDPLRELMSEEVTVSYPGEEEYSYTYTRVQNLVKYTVVDITDRNAPEVESELYIEGNYHTARLVDGTMRSVTHLWTNIDGLRTWVYLPDTYWETDNEEEKMNIWNQSMEDTIASNLEIIDELTLDDFAPHVYELGEEGLFQHPTTSDDCGEYSASADSAGRGFSTIMTIELLGEEPQMQLDHITSSWAHVYASQDVMVLAEPANDWWWFWRNFDWDDATNIHVFDISDPSETTYLASGRVDGTVQDQFSISEFNEVIRVATTEDAWGRWWLEGTDEWTGPTNNVFTLAVAECMIPEGCDEGTTELVQIGHVGDIAPDERIWSARFVGNRAYLVTFEIIDPLWVIDLSDPTDPVILGELEVPGVSTYIHPVDSDTLLTIGIGPGPDGLGLDWSMTHVSLFDVSDPTSPTLADSLQLSPAFEDDYCDEWGCGWSWSHSEATYEHKAFTYWAPEQLLAVPLSTYRYIYEQVELEDRIYTYSGYEFVSTLELINIDAENGTLSTHGMVNHSEFYNDDGLSSWWSGSTSIRRSIFMGDYIYAFSAAGASVHRTADLTSMVELDIPGYENPAIYYHEVEGELESEDSVNPDDDEGESQSSSGESETHPCNEPDAENCDD
;
A
#
# COMPACT_ATOMS: atom_id res chain seq x y z
N MET A 1 20.39 35.61 59.69
CA MET A 1 21.64 36.21 60.22
C MET A 1 22.73 35.84 59.22
N TRP A 2 23.11 36.81 58.39
CA TRP A 2 24.13 36.66 57.35
C TRP A 2 25.52 36.38 57.92
N ASN A 3 26.29 35.53 57.23
CA ASN A 3 27.68 35.70 56.77
C ASN A 3 28.36 34.31 56.65
N HIS A 4 28.70 33.82 55.45
CA HIS A 4 29.77 34.21 54.52
C HIS A 4 30.92 33.18 54.59
N VAL A 5 31.24 32.55 53.47
CA VAL A 5 32.50 32.68 52.71
C VAL A 5 32.66 31.45 51.79
N ALA A 6 32.72 31.75 50.49
CA ALA A 6 33.05 30.85 49.40
C ALA A 6 34.56 30.56 49.33
N THR A 7 34.95 29.37 48.82
CA THR A 7 36.13 29.25 47.95
C THR A 7 36.03 28.02 47.05
N ILE A 8 36.21 28.30 45.76
CA ILE A 8 36.27 27.44 44.56
C ILE A 8 37.49 26.50 44.60
N MET A 9 37.39 25.30 44.00
CA MET A 9 38.51 24.67 43.25
C MET A 9 38.05 23.51 42.32
N ASP A 10 38.08 23.79 41.02
CA ASP A 10 38.72 23.00 39.93
C ASP A 10 38.13 21.63 39.50
N THR A 11 37.18 21.65 38.56
CA THR A 11 36.53 20.46 37.95
C THR A 11 37.27 19.85 36.75
N LYS A 12 38.43 20.36 36.32
CA LYS A 12 39.12 19.88 35.10
C LYS A 12 39.96 18.60 35.25
N LYS A 13 40.06 18.01 36.45
CA LYS A 13 40.81 16.75 36.67
C LYS A 13 39.94 15.49 36.73
N TYR A 14 38.62 15.64 36.86
CA TYR A 14 37.71 14.49 36.92
C TYR A 14 37.23 14.06 35.52
N THR A 15 37.13 14.98 34.56
CA THR A 15 36.71 14.66 33.19
C THR A 15 37.76 13.84 32.43
N ALA A 16 39.05 14.13 32.61
CA ALA A 16 40.12 13.36 31.97
C ALA A 16 40.26 11.93 32.52
N VAL A 17 39.89 11.70 33.79
CA VAL A 17 39.87 10.35 34.39
C VAL A 17 38.64 9.57 33.94
N LEU A 18 37.49 10.22 33.76
CA LEU A 18 36.27 9.57 33.26
C LEU A 18 36.42 9.12 31.80
N VAL A 19 36.99 9.98 30.93
CA VAL A 19 37.22 9.66 29.51
C VAL A 19 38.28 8.56 29.33
N LEU A 20 39.34 8.55 30.15
CA LEU A 20 40.32 7.45 30.17
C LEU A 20 39.77 6.15 30.77
N SER A 21 38.71 6.21 31.58
CA SER A 21 38.03 5.02 32.12
C SER A 21 37.09 4.41 31.08
N LEU A 22 36.38 5.23 30.30
CA LEU A 22 35.50 4.82 29.21
C LEU A 22 36.27 4.26 28.00
N MET A 23 37.48 4.78 27.72
CA MET A 23 38.33 4.25 26.64
C MET A 23 39.12 2.98 27.00
N LEU A 24 39.12 2.55 28.26
CA LEU A 24 39.73 1.30 28.70
C LEU A 24 38.73 0.14 28.87
N SER A 25 37.43 0.39 28.66
CA SER A 25 36.39 -0.65 28.63
C SER A 25 35.97 -1.06 27.21
N ALA A 26 36.42 -0.39 26.16
CA ALA A 26 36.14 -0.74 24.76
C ALA A 26 37.08 -1.82 24.19
N GLY A 27 37.46 -2.81 25.00
CA GLY A 27 38.47 -3.79 24.63
C GLY A 27 38.39 -5.08 25.43
N CYS A 28 37.22 -5.73 25.38
CA CYS A 28 37.00 -7.17 25.65
C CYS A 28 35.53 -7.50 25.31
N LEU A 29 35.20 -7.60 24.02
CA LEU A 29 34.04 -8.36 23.55
C LEU A 29 34.35 -9.84 23.76
N SER A 30 34.06 -10.34 24.97
CA SER A 30 33.97 -11.76 25.32
C SER A 30 33.48 -11.86 26.78
N ALA A 31 32.28 -11.34 27.04
CA ALA A 31 31.45 -11.63 28.22
C ALA A 31 30.13 -10.86 28.07
N ILE A 32 29.34 -11.22 27.06
CA ILE A 32 27.88 -11.03 27.06
C ILE A 32 27.31 -12.45 27.08
N GLU A 33 27.54 -13.13 28.19
CA GLU A 33 26.57 -14.07 28.78
C GLU A 33 26.09 -13.30 30.01
N ASP A 34 24.78 -13.25 30.25
CA ASP A 34 24.07 -12.51 31.33
C ASP A 34 23.26 -11.25 30.91
N ILE A 35 22.81 -11.16 29.65
CA ILE A 35 21.57 -10.42 29.27
C ILE A 35 20.40 -11.39 28.97
N ALA A 36 20.60 -12.70 29.15
CA ALA A 36 19.59 -13.74 28.89
C ALA A 36 18.71 -14.08 30.13
N GLU A 37 18.72 -13.30 31.20
CA GLU A 37 17.96 -13.61 32.44
C GLU A 37 16.85 -12.57 32.75
N ILE A 38 16.39 -11.79 31.77
CA ILE A 38 15.21 -10.89 31.94
C ILE A 38 14.00 -11.32 31.08
N GLU A 39 14.11 -12.30 30.17
CA GLU A 39 13.04 -12.63 29.21
C GLU A 39 12.24 -13.93 29.50
N GLU A 40 12.68 -14.83 30.37
CA GLU A 40 11.92 -16.08 30.63
C GLU A 40 10.72 -15.91 31.59
N ASP A 41 10.80 -15.06 32.63
CA ASP A 41 9.76 -14.97 33.68
C ASP A 41 8.60 -14.01 33.33
N VAL A 42 8.71 -13.23 32.24
CA VAL A 42 7.79 -12.13 31.90
C VAL A 42 6.78 -12.51 30.81
N ILE A 43 7.12 -13.45 29.92
CA ILE A 43 6.36 -13.71 28.69
C ILE A 43 5.42 -14.92 28.82
N ASP A 44 5.84 -15.99 29.51
CA ASP A 44 4.95 -17.05 30.01
C ASP A 44 3.79 -16.46 30.86
N SER A 45 3.99 -15.26 31.42
CA SER A 45 2.99 -14.55 32.20
C SER A 45 1.86 -13.91 31.38
N VAL A 46 2.01 -13.67 30.06
CA VAL A 46 0.93 -13.10 29.23
C VAL A 46 -0.12 -14.14 28.89
N LEU A 47 0.28 -15.35 28.51
CA LEU A 47 -0.63 -16.48 28.31
C LEU A 47 -1.30 -16.90 29.63
N ASP A 48 -0.52 -17.02 30.72
CA ASP A 48 -1.07 -17.24 32.08
C ASP A 48 -1.98 -16.09 32.57
N TRP A 49 -1.81 -14.86 32.04
CA TRP A 49 -2.61 -13.67 32.44
C TRP A 49 -3.83 -13.41 31.54
N LEU A 50 -3.79 -13.77 30.25
CA LEU A 50 -5.00 -13.92 29.43
C LEU A 50 -5.95 -14.96 30.06
N ASP A 51 -5.40 -15.89 30.85
CA ASP A 51 -6.10 -16.84 31.72
C ASP A 51 -6.36 -16.33 33.18
N SER A 52 -6.06 -15.06 33.51
CA SER A 52 -6.16 -14.50 34.88
C SER A 52 -7.39 -13.60 35.16
N GLU A 53 -7.43 -13.00 36.36
CA GLU A 53 -8.55 -12.27 36.97
C GLU A 53 -8.78 -10.85 36.39
N TYR A 54 -9.16 -10.72 35.12
CA TYR A 54 -9.92 -9.57 34.60
C TYR A 54 -11.38 -10.00 34.31
N PRO A 55 -12.35 -9.06 34.20
CA PRO A 55 -13.73 -9.42 33.91
C PRO A 55 -13.86 -9.79 32.42
N HIS A 56 -13.53 -11.05 32.12
CA HIS A 56 -13.56 -11.60 30.78
C HIS A 56 -14.99 -11.85 30.30
N LEU A 57 -15.22 -11.66 29.01
CA LEU A 57 -16.43 -12.09 28.33
C LEU A 57 -16.34 -13.58 27.97
N ASP A 58 -17.50 -14.22 27.92
CA ASP A 58 -17.65 -15.54 27.31
C ASP A 58 -17.68 -15.33 25.79
N LEU A 59 -16.54 -15.54 25.14
CA LEU A 59 -16.41 -15.37 23.70
C LEU A 59 -17.01 -16.57 22.93
N PRO A 60 -17.65 -16.34 21.78
CA PRO A 60 -18.10 -17.41 20.87
C PRO A 60 -16.94 -18.30 20.44
N ALA A 61 -17.24 -19.58 20.19
CA ALA A 61 -16.27 -20.50 19.61
C ALA A 61 -15.95 -20.06 18.18
N ARG A 62 -14.66 -20.06 17.85
CA ARG A 62 -14.15 -19.68 16.53
C ARG A 62 -13.30 -20.83 16.01
N GLU A 63 -13.83 -21.57 15.05
CA GLU A 63 -13.19 -22.76 14.47
C GLU A 63 -13.05 -22.58 12.96
N ARG A 64 -11.97 -23.10 12.37
CA ARG A 64 -11.86 -23.20 10.91
C ARG A 64 -12.59 -24.43 10.41
N THR A 65 -13.30 -24.27 9.29
CA THR A 65 -14.02 -25.34 8.63
C THR A 65 -13.52 -25.50 7.20
N SER A 66 -14.22 -24.94 6.22
CA SER A 66 -13.95 -25.09 4.79
C SER A 66 -13.72 -23.72 4.14
N PRO A 67 -12.64 -23.56 3.35
CA PRO A 67 -12.42 -22.35 2.55
C PRO A 67 -13.29 -22.29 1.29
N VAL A 68 -14.07 -23.35 0.99
CA VAL A 68 -14.93 -23.42 -0.20
C VAL A 68 -15.94 -22.28 -0.17
N LEU A 69 -16.00 -21.51 -1.27
CA LEU A 69 -16.99 -20.46 -1.42
C LEU A 69 -18.36 -21.08 -1.68
N GLU A 70 -19.31 -20.80 -0.79
CA GLU A 70 -20.71 -21.17 -0.96
C GLU A 70 -21.46 -19.96 -1.50
N THR A 71 -22.08 -20.14 -2.67
CA THR A 71 -22.97 -19.12 -3.25
C THR A 71 -24.30 -19.11 -2.49
N TYR A 72 -24.76 -17.93 -2.12
CA TYR A 72 -26.06 -17.77 -1.49
C TYR A 72 -27.19 -17.94 -2.53
N ASP A 73 -28.26 -18.64 -2.15
CA ASP A 73 -29.48 -18.76 -2.99
C ASP A 73 -30.67 -17.97 -2.44
N GLN A 74 -30.47 -17.34 -1.29
CA GLN A 74 -31.39 -16.51 -0.53
C GLN A 74 -30.59 -15.45 0.23
N CYS A 75 -31.15 -14.24 0.35
CA CYS A 75 -30.50 -13.14 1.05
C CYS A 75 -30.57 -13.23 2.59
N GLU A 76 -31.50 -14.03 3.15
CA GLU A 76 -31.67 -14.13 4.61
C GLU A 76 -30.48 -14.82 5.31
N PRO A 77 -29.96 -15.98 4.84
CA PRO A 77 -28.75 -16.56 5.40
C PRO A 77 -27.53 -15.64 5.34
N LEU A 78 -27.33 -14.95 4.21
CA LEU A 78 -26.24 -13.97 4.06
C LEU A 78 -26.31 -12.89 5.14
N LEU A 79 -27.50 -12.32 5.36
CA LEU A 79 -27.68 -11.29 6.39
C LEU A 79 -27.44 -11.84 7.81
N GLU A 80 -27.84 -13.09 8.08
CA GLU A 80 -27.59 -13.75 9.37
C GLU A 80 -26.09 -13.92 9.62
N ASP A 81 -25.34 -14.41 8.62
CA ASP A 81 -23.88 -14.59 8.70
C ASP A 81 -23.15 -13.26 8.92
N LEU A 82 -23.54 -12.20 8.20
CA LEU A 82 -22.96 -10.86 8.35
C LEU A 82 -23.22 -10.27 9.74
N LYS A 83 -24.43 -10.43 10.28
CA LYS A 83 -24.78 -9.99 11.63
C LYS A 83 -24.01 -10.78 12.70
N GLU A 84 -23.86 -12.08 12.51
CA GLU A 84 -23.08 -12.94 13.41
C GLU A 84 -21.60 -12.54 13.41
N SER A 85 -21.02 -12.27 12.23
CA SER A 85 -19.65 -11.78 12.08
C SER A 85 -19.40 -10.49 12.88
N ILE A 86 -20.25 -9.47 12.69
CA ILE A 86 -20.16 -8.21 13.44
C ILE A 86 -20.35 -8.41 14.94
N TYR A 87 -21.30 -9.26 15.35
CA TYR A 87 -21.54 -9.56 16.75
C TYR A 87 -20.29 -10.19 17.41
N ASN A 88 -19.66 -11.15 16.72
CA ASN A 88 -18.45 -11.83 17.19
C ASN A 88 -17.28 -10.85 17.33
N GLU A 89 -17.03 -10.02 16.32
CA GLU A 89 -15.98 -9.00 16.33
C GLU A 89 -16.20 -7.97 17.45
N MET A 90 -17.44 -7.53 17.65
CA MET A 90 -17.82 -6.59 18.70
C MET A 90 -17.56 -7.15 20.09
N LEU A 91 -17.92 -8.41 20.36
CA LEU A 91 -17.62 -9.07 21.64
C LEU A 91 -16.12 -9.19 21.88
N VAL A 92 -15.35 -9.55 20.86
CA VAL A 92 -13.90 -9.67 20.96
C VAL A 92 -13.27 -8.33 21.28
N SER A 93 -13.67 -7.28 20.57
CA SER A 93 -13.17 -5.92 20.80
C SER A 93 -13.49 -5.45 22.22
N LEU A 94 -14.68 -5.73 22.75
CA LEU A 94 -15.05 -5.40 24.12
C LEU A 94 -14.24 -6.20 25.17
N ASP A 95 -13.91 -7.47 24.89
CA ASP A 95 -13.04 -8.28 25.76
C ASP A 95 -11.59 -7.76 25.76
N GLN A 96 -11.06 -7.37 24.59
CA GLN A 96 -9.77 -6.68 24.47
C GLN A 96 -9.76 -5.39 25.29
N GLN A 97 -10.82 -4.57 25.20
CA GLN A 97 -10.94 -3.36 26.03
C GLN A 97 -10.96 -3.68 27.53
N SER A 98 -11.64 -4.76 27.93
CA SER A 98 -11.64 -5.24 29.31
C SER A 98 -10.22 -5.58 29.79
N TYR A 99 -9.47 -6.31 28.97
CA TYR A 99 -8.06 -6.59 29.21
C TYR A 99 -7.24 -5.31 29.41
N TRP A 100 -7.28 -4.38 28.46
CA TRP A 100 -6.47 -3.15 28.49
C TRP A 100 -6.82 -2.22 29.66
N HIS A 101 -8.09 -2.23 30.07
CA HIS A 101 -8.55 -1.39 31.17
C HIS A 101 -8.12 -1.93 32.54
N TRP A 102 -8.18 -3.24 32.75
CA TRP A 102 -7.93 -3.89 34.03
C TRP A 102 -6.50 -4.44 34.22
N ALA A 103 -5.69 -4.48 33.17
CA ALA A 103 -4.28 -4.87 33.24
C ALA A 103 -3.43 -3.92 34.12
N SER A 104 -2.52 -4.50 34.91
CA SER A 104 -1.73 -3.81 35.95
C SER A 104 -0.75 -2.75 35.40
N PRO A 105 -0.45 -1.66 36.14
CA PRO A 105 0.45 -0.58 35.70
C PRO A 105 1.91 -0.98 35.40
N ALA A 106 2.37 -2.17 35.77
CA ALA A 106 3.72 -2.65 35.43
C ALA A 106 3.98 -2.65 33.91
N TRP A 107 2.92 -2.78 33.11
CA TRP A 107 2.98 -2.72 31.66
C TRP A 107 2.64 -1.34 31.06
N ARG A 108 1.93 -0.46 31.78
CA ARG A 108 1.76 0.96 31.37
C ARG A 108 3.07 1.75 31.35
N GLY A 109 4.14 1.25 31.98
CA GLY A 109 5.45 1.91 32.10
C GLY A 109 6.62 1.19 31.44
N GLY A 110 6.36 0.10 30.70
CA GLY A 110 7.38 -0.72 30.02
C GLY A 110 7.33 -0.66 28.50
N VAL A 111 6.16 -0.32 27.94
CA VAL A 111 6.02 0.09 26.55
C VAL A 111 5.65 1.57 26.60
N VAL A 112 6.68 2.42 26.58
CA VAL A 112 6.49 3.73 25.96
C VAL A 112 6.06 3.37 24.54
N PHE A 113 4.78 3.52 24.23
CA PHE A 113 4.43 3.86 22.86
C PHE A 113 5.25 5.12 22.61
N ALA A 114 6.38 4.95 21.93
CA ALA A 114 6.93 6.05 21.20
C ALA A 114 5.78 6.41 20.27
N GLU A 115 5.11 7.53 20.58
CA GLU A 115 4.19 8.21 19.68
C GLU A 115 4.89 8.62 18.35
N ASP A 116 6.14 8.20 18.14
CA ASP A 116 6.95 8.38 16.94
C ASP A 116 7.34 7.08 16.21
N ASP A 117 6.99 5.86 16.64
CA ASP A 117 7.37 4.63 15.89
C ASP A 117 6.37 3.45 15.93
N VAL A 118 5.17 3.61 16.49
CA VAL A 118 4.04 2.77 16.05
C VAL A 118 3.40 3.46 14.86
N ALA A 119 4.11 3.40 13.74
CA ALA A 119 3.45 3.46 12.45
C ALA A 119 2.43 2.32 12.48
N MET A 120 1.17 2.69 12.67
CA MET A 120 0.04 1.89 12.25
C MET A 120 0.33 1.55 10.80
N MET A 121 0.85 0.35 10.54
CA MET A 121 0.72 -0.27 9.23
C MET A 121 -0.73 -0.76 9.16
N ASP A 122 -1.66 0.20 9.25
CA ASP A 122 -2.92 0.13 8.54
C ASP A 122 -2.56 0.36 7.08
N GLY A 123 -1.89 -0.64 6.51
CA GLY A 123 -1.71 -0.77 5.09
C GLY A 123 -3.06 -1.21 4.56
N ALA A 124 -3.96 -0.26 4.33
CA ALA A 124 -4.73 -0.34 3.10
C ALA A 124 -3.66 -0.53 2.00
N PRO A 125 -3.61 -1.69 1.33
CA PRO A 125 -2.56 -1.93 0.37
C PRO A 125 -2.77 -0.94 -0.77
N GLU A 126 -1.83 -0.02 -0.94
CA GLU A 126 -1.68 0.60 -2.25
C GLU A 126 -1.31 -0.53 -3.21
N ALA A 127 -2.09 -0.61 -4.29
CA ALA A 127 -2.00 -1.61 -5.34
C ALA A 127 -0.57 -1.72 -5.90
N THR A 128 0.18 -2.71 -5.41
CA THR A 128 1.47 -3.11 -5.97
C THR A 128 1.24 -4.35 -6.82
N GLU A 129 1.46 -4.19 -8.13
CA GLU A 129 1.25 -5.22 -9.14
C GLU A 129 2.55 -6.00 -9.46
N ALA A 130 2.54 -6.95 -10.40
CA ALA A 130 3.61 -7.94 -10.47
C ALA A 130 3.91 -8.81 -11.74
N GLU A 131 4.85 -8.47 -12.68
CA GLU A 131 5.19 -9.28 -13.92
C GLU A 131 6.28 -10.29 -13.89
N SER A 132 6.04 -11.51 -14.46
CA SER A 132 6.95 -12.61 -14.91
C SER A 132 7.20 -12.71 -16.42
N GLY A 133 8.49 -12.60 -16.78
CA GLY A 133 9.20 -13.58 -17.61
C GLY A 133 8.70 -13.83 -19.04
N SER A 134 8.99 -12.91 -19.96
CA SER A 134 8.79 -13.13 -21.40
C SER A 134 9.78 -14.14 -21.98
N ASN A 135 9.24 -15.20 -22.61
CA ASN A 135 9.96 -15.96 -23.63
C ASN A 135 9.52 -15.44 -25.02
N SER A 136 10.45 -14.84 -25.75
CA SER A 136 10.22 -14.21 -27.06
C SER A 136 9.86 -15.24 -28.15
N GLY A 137 8.58 -15.57 -28.24
CA GLY A 137 7.98 -16.39 -29.30
C GLY A 137 7.31 -15.52 -30.36
N ALA A 138 8.06 -15.15 -31.41
CA ALA A 138 7.53 -14.45 -32.57
C ALA A 138 6.38 -15.25 -33.24
N SER A 139 5.16 -14.74 -33.14
CA SER A 139 4.01 -15.13 -33.96
C SER A 139 3.77 -14.06 -35.01
N THR A 140 4.08 -14.40 -36.27
CA THR A 140 3.73 -13.63 -37.46
C THR A 140 2.25 -13.81 -37.79
N ASP A 141 1.45 -12.75 -37.72
CA ASP A 141 0.59 -12.39 -38.83
C ASP A 141 0.42 -10.87 -38.93
N SER A 142 0.20 -10.41 -40.14
CA SER A 142 0.50 -9.06 -40.62
C SER A 142 -0.49 -7.97 -40.19
N ASP A 143 0.02 -6.90 -39.56
CA ASP A 143 -0.34 -5.54 -39.95
C ASP A 143 0.87 -4.59 -39.84
N SER A 144 0.90 -3.57 -40.69
CA SER A 144 2.02 -2.62 -40.81
C SER A 144 2.02 -1.54 -39.70
N GLY A 145 2.01 -1.97 -38.43
CA GLY A 145 2.01 -1.11 -37.23
C GLY A 145 3.38 -0.98 -36.54
N ARG A 146 3.45 -0.11 -35.52
CA ARG A 146 4.63 0.09 -34.65
C ARG A 146 4.73 -0.93 -33.50
N GLU A 147 3.87 -1.95 -33.49
CA GLU A 147 3.87 -2.99 -32.46
C GLU A 147 5.25 -3.65 -32.31
N GLY A 148 5.62 -3.91 -31.05
CA GLY A 148 6.92 -4.49 -30.70
C GLY A 148 8.13 -3.57 -30.90
N GLN A 149 7.91 -2.29 -31.22
CA GLN A 149 8.97 -1.27 -31.32
C GLN A 149 8.95 -0.28 -30.15
N PHE A 150 8.10 -0.52 -29.15
CA PHE A 150 8.03 0.25 -27.92
C PHE A 150 7.82 -0.67 -26.71
N SER A 151 8.21 -0.22 -25.52
CA SER A 151 7.89 -0.90 -24.26
C SER A 151 6.46 -0.56 -23.82
N GLY A 152 5.74 -1.57 -23.34
CA GLY A 152 4.46 -1.37 -22.66
C GLY A 152 4.65 -1.23 -21.15
N THR A 153 3.54 -1.37 -20.42
CA THR A 153 3.54 -1.62 -18.98
C THR A 153 4.26 -2.94 -18.69
N ASN A 154 5.08 -2.99 -17.64
CA ASN A 154 5.58 -4.24 -17.08
C ASN A 154 4.39 -4.85 -16.32
N ASN A 155 3.69 -5.83 -16.90
CA ASN A 155 2.37 -6.36 -16.50
C ASN A 155 2.45 -7.45 -15.41
N GLN A 156 1.66 -8.55 -15.36
CA GLN A 156 1.88 -9.68 -14.43
C GLN A 156 2.21 -11.01 -15.12
N GLU A 157 1.39 -11.32 -16.10
CA GLU A 157 1.51 -12.47 -16.96
C GLU A 157 1.49 -11.99 -18.41
N GLY A 158 2.23 -12.70 -19.26
CA GLY A 158 2.22 -12.43 -20.69
C GLY A 158 0.81 -12.55 -21.27
N GLY A 159 0.34 -11.48 -21.92
CA GLY A 159 -0.98 -11.45 -22.55
C GLY A 159 -2.14 -11.07 -21.63
N VAL A 160 -1.84 -10.59 -20.42
CA VAL A 160 -2.78 -9.93 -19.51
C VAL A 160 -2.32 -8.49 -19.35
N ASP A 161 -3.14 -7.51 -19.73
CA ASP A 161 -2.81 -6.10 -19.53
C ASP A 161 -3.23 -5.64 -18.13
N GLU A 162 -2.40 -4.80 -17.51
CA GLU A 162 -2.65 -4.26 -16.17
C GLU A 162 -2.90 -2.75 -16.21
N ALA A 163 -3.75 -2.21 -15.33
CA ALA A 163 -4.05 -0.78 -15.35
C ALA A 163 -2.82 0.05 -14.92
N ASP A 164 -2.51 1.14 -15.61
CA ASP A 164 -1.41 2.05 -15.25
C ASP A 164 -1.82 3.50 -15.49
N PHE A 165 -1.19 4.45 -14.81
CA PHE A 165 -1.46 5.87 -15.06
C PHE A 165 -0.87 6.38 -16.38
N LEU A 166 0.02 5.59 -17.00
CA LEU A 166 0.63 5.85 -18.30
C LEU A 166 0.40 4.68 -19.26
N LYS A 167 -0.21 4.94 -20.42
CA LYS A 167 -0.47 3.94 -21.48
C LYS A 167 -0.05 4.47 -22.85
N THR A 168 0.21 3.57 -23.80
CA THR A 168 0.62 3.94 -25.16
C THR A 168 0.13 2.95 -26.21
N ASP A 169 -0.26 3.45 -27.38
CA ASP A 169 -0.55 2.66 -28.58
C ASP A 169 0.61 2.70 -29.61
N GLY A 170 1.74 3.33 -29.23
CA GLY A 170 2.92 3.54 -30.08
C GLY A 170 2.82 4.76 -31.02
N TYR A 171 1.66 5.38 -31.12
CA TYR A 171 1.40 6.65 -31.82
C TYR A 171 0.99 7.77 -30.88
N HIS A 172 0.39 7.44 -29.74
CA HIS A 172 0.01 8.36 -28.69
C HIS A 172 0.37 7.78 -27.33
N ILE A 173 0.59 8.67 -26.38
CA ILE A 173 0.83 8.40 -24.98
C ILE A 173 -0.29 9.08 -24.20
N TYR A 174 -0.95 8.31 -23.36
CA TYR A 174 -2.02 8.73 -22.49
C TYR A 174 -1.44 8.77 -21.08
N MET A 175 -1.64 9.86 -20.35
CA MET A 175 -1.11 10.04 -19.00
C MET A 175 -2.19 10.63 -18.09
N LEU A 176 -2.38 10.04 -16.91
CA LEU A 176 -3.14 10.66 -15.82
C LEU A 176 -2.19 11.55 -15.01
N ASN A 177 -2.51 12.84 -14.87
CA ASN A 177 -1.72 13.79 -14.09
C ASN A 177 -2.63 14.76 -13.33
N GLY A 178 -2.57 14.74 -11.99
CA GLY A 178 -3.57 15.42 -11.17
C GLY A 178 -4.97 14.91 -11.51
N ASN A 179 -5.89 15.82 -11.83
CA ASN A 179 -7.25 15.48 -12.27
C ASN A 179 -7.39 15.46 -13.80
N LEU A 180 -6.30 15.38 -14.57
CA LEU A 180 -6.33 15.44 -16.03
C LEU A 180 -5.98 14.09 -16.67
N LEU A 181 -6.73 13.73 -17.71
CA LEU A 181 -6.21 12.86 -18.78
C LEU A 181 -5.46 13.75 -19.78
N VAL A 182 -4.18 13.48 -19.98
CA VAL A 182 -3.31 14.16 -20.93
C VAL A 182 -3.01 13.23 -22.09
N ILE A 183 -3.29 13.69 -23.32
CA ILE A 183 -3.02 12.93 -24.55
C ILE A 183 -1.89 13.60 -25.32
N MET A 184 -0.84 12.84 -25.58
CA MET A 184 0.35 13.26 -26.31
C MET A 184 0.53 12.43 -27.57
N GLY A 185 0.79 13.06 -28.69
CA GLY A 185 1.13 12.41 -29.96
C GLY A 185 2.63 12.11 -30.06
N VAL A 186 2.95 11.02 -30.76
CA VAL A 186 4.29 10.57 -31.15
C VAL A 186 4.31 10.46 -32.69
N PRO A 187 4.43 11.59 -33.43
CA PRO A 187 4.36 11.59 -34.89
C PRO A 187 5.44 10.71 -35.52
N GLU A 188 6.67 10.80 -35.01
CA GLU A 188 7.82 9.94 -35.29
C GLU A 188 8.54 9.63 -33.98
N PHE A 189 9.25 8.50 -33.90
CA PHE A 189 10.06 8.21 -32.71
C PHE A 189 11.13 9.29 -32.51
N GLY A 190 11.21 9.81 -31.28
CA GLY A 190 12.04 10.95 -30.91
C GLY A 190 11.27 12.27 -30.88
N GLU A 191 9.99 12.30 -31.27
CA GLU A 191 9.10 13.46 -31.17
C GLU A 191 8.00 13.21 -30.12
N LEU A 192 7.57 14.27 -29.44
CA LEU A 192 6.45 14.25 -28.51
C LEU A 192 5.69 15.58 -28.61
N THR A 193 4.38 15.53 -28.77
CA THR A 193 3.54 16.72 -28.89
C THR A 193 2.30 16.62 -28.00
N LEU A 194 2.03 17.64 -27.19
CA LEU A 194 0.78 17.74 -26.45
C LEU A 194 -0.39 17.98 -27.42
N GLU A 195 -1.38 17.08 -27.45
CA GLU A 195 -2.52 17.17 -28.37
C GLU A 195 -3.79 17.68 -27.68
N SER A 196 -4.16 17.07 -26.55
CA SER A 196 -5.34 17.45 -25.78
C SER A 196 -5.18 17.11 -24.30
N ASN A 197 -6.09 17.67 -23.49
CA ASN A 197 -6.33 17.23 -22.13
C ASN A 197 -7.81 17.44 -21.79
N ILE A 198 -8.33 16.59 -20.89
CA ILE A 198 -9.66 16.73 -20.30
C ILE A 198 -9.57 16.51 -18.81
N SER A 199 -10.46 17.17 -18.04
CA SER A 199 -10.57 16.95 -16.61
C SER A 199 -11.44 15.73 -16.32
N ILE A 200 -10.96 14.88 -15.42
CA ILE A 200 -11.66 13.73 -14.87
C ILE A 200 -12.00 14.06 -13.40
N GLN A 201 -13.24 13.88 -13.00
CA GLN A 201 -13.66 14.12 -11.62
C GLN A 201 -13.02 13.09 -10.68
N GLY A 202 -12.61 13.55 -9.49
CA GLY A 202 -11.98 12.71 -8.48
C GLY A 202 -10.46 12.77 -8.55
N SER A 203 -9.84 11.71 -8.04
CA SER A 203 -8.40 11.46 -8.13
C SER A 203 -8.17 10.26 -9.05
N PRO A 204 -7.95 10.48 -10.37
CA PRO A 204 -7.58 9.42 -11.30
C PRO A 204 -6.33 8.67 -10.83
N ILE A 205 -6.40 7.34 -10.83
CA ILE A 205 -5.35 6.47 -10.27
C ILE A 205 -4.62 5.77 -11.41
N GLN A 206 -5.38 5.01 -12.22
CA GLN A 206 -4.87 4.15 -13.29
C GLN A 206 -5.89 4.09 -14.43
N MET A 207 -5.44 3.67 -15.60
CA MET A 207 -6.30 3.46 -16.76
C MET A 207 -5.89 2.23 -17.56
N MET A 208 -6.88 1.73 -18.29
CA MET A 208 -6.76 0.69 -19.30
C MET A 208 -6.97 1.28 -20.69
N LEU A 209 -6.29 0.74 -21.70
CA LEU A 209 -6.41 1.15 -23.10
C LEU A 209 -6.77 -0.05 -23.97
N GLU A 210 -7.91 0.01 -24.64
CA GLU A 210 -8.36 -1.01 -25.60
C GLU A 210 -8.89 -0.31 -26.85
N GLY A 211 -8.15 -0.42 -27.96
CA GLY A 211 -8.49 0.22 -29.24
C GLY A 211 -8.66 1.75 -29.12
N ASP A 212 -9.89 2.22 -29.32
CA ASP A 212 -10.26 3.65 -29.27
C ASP A 212 -10.98 4.04 -27.96
N ARG A 213 -10.82 3.24 -26.89
CA ARG A 213 -11.44 3.50 -25.59
C ARG A 213 -10.43 3.45 -24.46
N LEU A 214 -10.60 4.35 -23.49
CA LEU A 214 -9.95 4.30 -22.20
C LEU A 214 -10.97 4.00 -21.11
N VAL A 215 -10.57 3.20 -20.13
CA VAL A 215 -11.30 3.07 -18.86
C VAL A 215 -10.40 3.64 -17.76
N ILE A 216 -10.82 4.75 -17.16
CA ILE A 216 -10.07 5.44 -16.12
C ILE A 216 -10.70 5.12 -14.77
N VAL A 217 -9.90 4.58 -13.86
CA VAL A 217 -10.30 4.34 -12.47
C VAL A 217 -9.88 5.53 -11.63
N SER A 218 -10.81 6.08 -10.84
CA SER A 218 -10.58 7.23 -9.96
C SER A 218 -11.10 6.96 -8.55
N SER A 219 -10.41 7.47 -7.54
CA SER A 219 -10.94 7.55 -6.17
C SER A 219 -11.76 8.82 -5.98
N ILE A 220 -12.92 8.69 -5.36
CA ILE A 220 -13.80 9.80 -4.97
C ILE A 220 -13.94 9.77 -3.45
N TYR A 221 -13.51 10.85 -2.79
CA TYR A 221 -13.61 10.98 -1.34
C TYR A 221 -14.77 11.89 -0.96
N HIS A 222 -15.59 11.49 0.03
CA HIS A 222 -16.71 12.30 0.51
C HIS A 222 -16.30 13.74 0.87
N TRP A 223 -15.15 13.94 1.52
CA TRP A 223 -14.65 15.27 1.89
C TRP A 223 -14.12 16.09 0.71
N SER A 224 -13.80 15.45 -0.42
CA SER A 224 -13.30 16.10 -1.64
C SER A 224 -14.42 16.62 -2.54
N LEU A 225 -15.64 16.09 -2.38
CA LEU A 225 -16.79 16.47 -3.18
C LEU A 225 -17.35 17.85 -2.77
N PRO A 226 -17.73 18.71 -3.75
CA PRO A 226 -18.47 19.94 -3.48
C PRO A 226 -19.71 19.70 -2.62
N ASN A 227 -20.03 20.63 -1.70
CA ASN A 227 -21.15 20.46 -0.76
C ASN A 227 -22.52 20.23 -1.45
N ASP A 228 -22.68 20.67 -2.69
CA ASP A 228 -23.89 20.51 -3.50
C ASP A 228 -23.80 19.36 -4.53
N ASP A 229 -22.75 18.53 -4.45
CA ASP A 229 -22.59 17.37 -5.31
C ASP A 229 -23.60 16.28 -4.93
N PRO A 230 -24.39 15.75 -5.90
CA PRO A 230 -25.42 14.75 -5.63
C PRO A 230 -24.88 13.44 -5.03
N LEU A 231 -23.61 13.11 -5.24
CA LEU A 231 -22.99 11.91 -4.65
C LEU A 231 -22.90 12.00 -3.12
N ARG A 232 -22.84 13.21 -2.54
CA ARG A 232 -22.77 13.37 -1.07
C ARG A 232 -24.03 12.91 -0.36
N GLU A 233 -25.19 13.12 -0.98
CA GLU A 233 -26.48 12.64 -0.46
C GLU A 233 -26.60 11.11 -0.49
N LEU A 234 -25.77 10.42 -1.27
CA LEU A 234 -25.68 8.96 -1.29
C LEU A 234 -24.69 8.41 -0.26
N MET A 235 -23.54 9.08 -0.11
CA MET A 235 -22.46 8.65 0.77
C MET A 235 -22.75 8.95 2.25
N SER A 236 -23.67 9.87 2.53
CA SER A 236 -23.94 10.35 3.88
C SER A 236 -25.41 10.67 4.16
N GLU A 237 -25.80 10.54 5.42
CA GLU A 237 -27.12 10.92 5.92
C GLU A 237 -27.03 11.74 7.22
N GLU A 238 -28.06 12.53 7.50
CA GLU A 238 -28.17 13.28 8.75
C GLU A 238 -28.83 12.43 9.84
N VAL A 239 -28.05 12.02 10.83
CA VAL A 239 -28.50 11.25 11.98
C VAL A 239 -28.82 12.21 13.12
N THR A 240 -29.98 12.03 13.75
CA THR A 240 -30.37 12.80 14.93
C THR A 240 -30.44 11.89 16.14
N VAL A 241 -29.59 12.15 17.13
CA VAL A 241 -29.50 11.33 18.34
C VAL A 241 -30.19 12.01 19.51
N SER A 242 -30.99 11.24 20.24
CA SER A 242 -31.74 11.67 21.41
C SER A 242 -31.38 10.81 22.63
N TYR A 243 -30.51 11.31 23.52
CA TYR A 243 -30.25 10.64 24.80
C TYR A 243 -31.24 11.08 25.89
N PRO A 244 -31.75 10.16 26.74
CA PRO A 244 -32.66 10.51 27.83
C PRO A 244 -32.05 11.52 28.81
N GLY A 245 -32.46 12.79 28.72
CA GLY A 245 -32.01 13.86 29.61
C GLY A 245 -31.02 14.84 28.97
N GLU A 246 -30.65 14.64 27.71
CA GLU A 246 -29.79 15.54 26.92
C GLU A 246 -30.59 16.23 25.80
N GLU A 247 -30.02 17.29 25.22
CA GLU A 247 -30.60 17.93 24.03
C GLU A 247 -30.30 17.09 22.79
N GLU A 248 -31.29 16.97 21.90
CA GLU A 248 -31.10 16.34 20.58
C GLU A 248 -30.00 17.09 19.82
N TYR A 249 -29.07 16.35 19.24
CA TYR A 249 -28.11 16.88 18.29
C TYR A 249 -28.09 16.03 17.04
N SER A 250 -27.82 16.68 15.91
CA SER A 250 -27.71 16.05 14.59
C SER A 250 -26.26 16.08 14.14
N TYR A 251 -25.81 15.00 13.50
CA TYR A 251 -24.52 14.92 12.83
C TYR A 251 -24.67 14.19 11.49
N THR A 252 -23.74 14.44 10.58
CA THR A 252 -23.68 13.75 9.30
C THR A 252 -22.95 12.41 9.49
N TYR A 253 -23.69 11.31 9.40
CA TYR A 253 -23.12 9.98 9.30
C TYR A 253 -22.69 9.72 7.86
N THR A 254 -21.41 9.44 7.65
CA THR A 254 -20.89 9.08 6.32
C THR A 254 -20.74 7.58 6.28
N ARG A 255 -21.69 6.91 5.62
CA ARG A 255 -21.73 5.45 5.48
C ARG A 255 -20.48 4.94 4.76
N VAL A 256 -20.13 5.59 3.65
CA VAL A 256 -18.95 5.23 2.86
C VAL A 256 -18.13 6.49 2.59
N GLN A 257 -16.84 6.42 2.90
CA GLN A 257 -15.92 7.55 2.70
C GLN A 257 -15.42 7.66 1.26
N ASN A 258 -15.34 6.52 0.56
CA ASN A 258 -14.66 6.37 -0.72
C ASN A 258 -15.58 5.69 -1.76
N LEU A 259 -15.62 6.21 -2.98
CA LEU A 259 -16.15 5.51 -4.15
C LEU A 259 -15.02 5.26 -5.15
N VAL A 260 -15.07 4.11 -5.81
CA VAL A 260 -14.29 3.83 -7.01
C VAL A 260 -15.13 4.23 -8.22
N LYS A 261 -14.61 5.16 -9.02
CA LYS A 261 -15.24 5.64 -10.24
C LYS A 261 -14.56 5.05 -11.47
N TYR A 262 -15.33 4.45 -12.37
CA TYR A 262 -14.90 4.05 -13.70
C TYR A 262 -15.44 5.06 -14.72
N THR A 263 -14.55 5.72 -15.44
CA THR A 263 -14.88 6.66 -16.52
C THR A 263 -14.50 6.04 -17.85
N VAL A 264 -15.47 5.80 -18.72
CA VAL A 264 -15.23 5.32 -20.09
C VAL A 264 -15.08 6.53 -21.00
N VAL A 265 -13.95 6.62 -21.71
CA VAL A 265 -13.64 7.74 -22.61
C VAL A 265 -13.43 7.22 -24.03
N ASP A 266 -14.21 7.73 -24.98
CA ASP A 266 -13.98 7.57 -26.41
C ASP A 266 -12.84 8.49 -26.84
N ILE A 267 -11.78 7.90 -27.39
CA ILE A 267 -10.60 8.60 -27.89
C ILE A 267 -10.50 8.55 -29.41
N THR A 268 -11.53 8.13 -30.15
CA THR A 268 -11.56 8.08 -31.63
C THR A 268 -11.03 9.37 -32.26
N ASP A 269 -11.39 10.54 -31.70
CA ASP A 269 -10.70 11.81 -31.95
C ASP A 269 -9.82 12.20 -30.74
N ARG A 270 -8.52 11.90 -30.81
CA ARG A 270 -7.55 12.20 -29.73
C ARG A 270 -7.41 13.70 -29.42
N ASN A 271 -7.85 14.58 -30.32
CA ASN A 271 -7.85 16.03 -30.07
C ASN A 271 -9.08 16.51 -29.28
N ALA A 272 -10.11 15.67 -29.18
CA ALA A 272 -11.37 15.97 -28.52
C ALA A 272 -11.98 14.68 -27.92
N PRO A 273 -11.33 14.06 -26.91
CA PRO A 273 -11.86 12.87 -26.27
C PRO A 273 -13.20 13.16 -25.57
N GLU A 274 -14.12 12.20 -25.61
CA GLU A 274 -15.49 12.34 -25.09
C GLU A 274 -15.75 11.29 -24.00
N VAL A 275 -16.28 11.72 -22.85
CA VAL A 275 -16.73 10.80 -21.78
C VAL A 275 -18.05 10.17 -22.22
N GLU A 276 -18.08 8.84 -22.30
CA GLU A 276 -19.26 8.06 -22.69
C GLU A 276 -20.14 7.69 -21.51
N SER A 277 -19.53 7.20 -20.42
CA SER A 277 -20.23 6.73 -19.24
C SER A 277 -19.37 6.84 -17.98
N GLU A 278 -20.06 6.92 -16.84
CA GLU A 278 -19.44 7.00 -15.52
C GLU A 278 -20.20 6.08 -14.56
N LEU A 279 -19.46 5.15 -13.98
CA LEU A 279 -19.95 4.21 -12.97
C LEU A 279 -19.20 4.43 -11.67
N TYR A 280 -19.88 4.28 -10.55
CA TYR A 280 -19.34 4.44 -9.21
C TYR A 280 -19.70 3.18 -8.41
N ILE A 281 -18.75 2.63 -7.67
CA ILE A 281 -18.99 1.55 -6.71
C ILE A 281 -18.43 1.96 -5.35
N GLU A 282 -19.15 1.62 -4.30
CA GLU A 282 -18.70 1.86 -2.92
C GLU A 282 -17.47 1.02 -2.59
N GLY A 283 -16.46 1.65 -1.97
CA GLY A 283 -15.25 0.97 -1.50
C GLY A 283 -13.97 1.57 -2.06
N ASN A 284 -12.91 0.76 -2.02
CA ASN A 284 -11.57 1.09 -2.44
C ASN A 284 -11.18 0.24 -3.66
N TYR A 285 -10.42 0.83 -4.57
CA TYR A 285 -9.88 0.11 -5.72
C TYR A 285 -8.72 -0.77 -5.28
N HIS A 286 -8.64 -1.99 -5.81
CA HIS A 286 -7.48 -2.86 -5.63
C HIS A 286 -6.69 -2.99 -6.91
N THR A 287 -7.27 -3.54 -7.97
CA THR A 287 -6.53 -3.81 -9.19
C THR A 287 -7.49 -4.10 -10.34
N ALA A 288 -7.00 -4.01 -11.57
CA ALA A 288 -7.75 -4.39 -12.76
C ALA A 288 -6.86 -5.12 -13.76
N ARG A 289 -7.45 -6.11 -14.44
CA ARG A 289 -6.82 -6.91 -15.49
C ARG A 289 -7.66 -6.86 -16.75
N LEU A 290 -7.02 -6.73 -17.90
CA LEU A 290 -7.65 -6.70 -19.21
C LEU A 290 -7.14 -7.88 -20.03
N VAL A 291 -8.06 -8.77 -20.42
CA VAL A 291 -7.79 -9.94 -21.26
C VAL A 291 -8.82 -9.97 -22.37
N ASP A 292 -8.37 -10.05 -23.62
CA ASP A 292 -9.23 -10.15 -24.81
C ASP A 292 -10.39 -9.12 -24.85
N GLY A 293 -10.13 -7.87 -24.45
CA GLY A 293 -11.12 -6.79 -24.45
C GLY A 293 -12.12 -6.80 -23.28
N THR A 294 -11.93 -7.71 -22.32
CA THR A 294 -12.71 -7.78 -21.08
C THR A 294 -11.88 -7.31 -19.91
N MET A 295 -12.39 -6.32 -19.18
CA MET A 295 -11.76 -5.84 -17.96
C MET A 295 -12.41 -6.51 -16.74
N ARG A 296 -11.57 -7.05 -15.86
CA ARG A 296 -11.98 -7.52 -14.52
C ARG A 296 -11.31 -6.63 -13.49
N SER A 297 -12.12 -5.85 -12.77
CA SER A 297 -11.66 -5.00 -11.68
C SER A 297 -12.03 -5.60 -10.34
N VAL A 298 -11.13 -5.50 -9.37
CA VAL A 298 -11.36 -5.90 -8.00
C VAL A 298 -11.42 -4.66 -7.13
N THR A 299 -12.50 -4.54 -6.35
CA THR A 299 -12.68 -3.49 -5.34
C THR A 299 -13.01 -4.11 -4.00
N HIS A 300 -12.75 -3.39 -2.90
CA HIS A 300 -13.14 -3.84 -1.57
C HIS A 300 -13.90 -2.80 -0.81
N LEU A 301 -15.02 -3.24 -0.24
CA LEU A 301 -15.82 -2.44 0.68
C LEU A 301 -15.67 -3.02 2.07
N TRP A 302 -15.29 -2.16 3.01
CA TRP A 302 -15.41 -2.42 4.43
C TRP A 302 -16.52 -1.55 5.02
N THR A 303 -17.43 -2.18 5.77
CA THR A 303 -18.63 -1.51 6.26
C THR A 303 -18.45 -1.03 7.69
N ASN A 304 -18.65 0.29 7.88
CA ASN A 304 -18.82 0.89 9.20
C ASN A 304 -20.30 0.86 9.58
N ILE A 305 -20.60 0.59 10.86
CA ILE A 305 -21.97 0.57 11.38
C ILE A 305 -22.14 1.71 12.38
N ASP A 306 -23.03 2.65 12.09
CA ASP A 306 -23.32 3.77 12.99
C ASP A 306 -23.78 3.30 14.36
N GLY A 307 -23.31 3.98 15.40
CA GLY A 307 -23.71 3.70 16.78
C GLY A 307 -23.18 2.40 17.40
N LEU A 308 -22.62 1.47 16.62
CA LEU A 308 -22.03 0.24 17.13
C LEU A 308 -20.77 0.56 17.94
N ARG A 309 -20.75 0.20 19.23
CA ARG A 309 -19.66 0.54 20.14
C ARG A 309 -18.74 -0.64 20.38
N THR A 310 -17.47 -0.48 20.08
CA THR A 310 -16.40 -1.44 20.42
C THR A 310 -15.69 -1.08 21.73
N TRP A 311 -16.22 -0.11 22.49
CA TRP A 311 -15.71 0.35 23.77
C TRP A 311 -16.83 0.52 24.81
N VAL A 312 -16.47 0.41 26.09
CA VAL A 312 -17.40 0.56 27.22
C VAL A 312 -17.53 2.02 27.61
N TYR A 313 -18.77 2.54 27.62
CA TYR A 313 -19.04 3.88 28.15
C TYR A 313 -19.21 3.83 29.67
N LEU A 314 -18.33 4.51 30.41
CA LEU A 314 -18.35 4.53 31.88
C LEU A 314 -19.01 5.82 32.41
N PRO A 315 -19.99 5.72 33.32
CA PRO A 315 -20.64 6.89 33.91
C PRO A 315 -19.69 7.63 34.88
N ASP A 316 -19.97 8.92 35.14
CA ASP A 316 -19.20 9.76 36.08
C ASP A 316 -18.94 9.09 37.45
N THR A 317 -19.93 8.33 37.94
CA THR A 317 -19.84 7.59 39.21
C THR A 317 -18.69 6.58 39.25
N TYR A 318 -18.25 6.07 38.09
CA TYR A 318 -17.07 5.20 37.97
C TYR A 318 -15.79 5.92 38.40
N TRP A 319 -15.64 7.19 38.00
CA TRP A 319 -14.46 8.01 38.23
C TRP A 319 -14.47 8.66 39.62
N GLU A 320 -15.64 8.79 40.25
CA GLU A 320 -15.81 9.37 41.59
C GLU A 320 -15.51 8.41 42.75
N THR A 321 -15.55 7.09 42.53
CA THR A 321 -15.28 6.08 43.57
C THR A 321 -13.83 5.57 43.47
N ASP A 322 -13.19 5.35 44.62
CA ASP A 322 -11.89 4.66 44.72
C ASP A 322 -12.05 3.18 45.09
N ASN A 323 -13.29 2.69 45.23
CA ASN A 323 -13.56 1.32 45.61
C ASN A 323 -13.53 0.38 44.40
N GLU A 324 -12.55 -0.51 44.34
CA GLU A 324 -12.35 -1.47 43.24
C GLU A 324 -13.57 -2.37 43.01
N GLU A 325 -14.26 -2.84 44.05
CA GLU A 325 -15.47 -3.67 43.92
C GLU A 325 -16.61 -2.87 43.31
N GLU A 326 -16.74 -1.59 43.66
CA GLU A 326 -17.76 -0.70 43.09
C GLU A 326 -17.45 -0.37 41.63
N LYS A 327 -16.18 -0.08 41.30
CA LYS A 327 -15.73 0.10 39.91
C LYS A 327 -16.01 -1.13 39.07
N MET A 328 -15.70 -2.32 39.59
CA MET A 328 -15.94 -3.58 38.89
C MET A 328 -17.43 -3.80 38.62
N ASN A 329 -18.31 -3.52 39.59
CA ASN A 329 -19.75 -3.61 39.38
C ASN A 329 -20.26 -2.60 38.35
N ILE A 330 -19.76 -1.36 38.37
CA ILE A 330 -20.14 -0.33 37.37
C ILE A 330 -19.64 -0.74 35.98
N TRP A 331 -18.43 -1.26 35.86
CA TRP A 331 -17.85 -1.76 34.61
C TRP A 331 -18.72 -2.88 34.02
N ASN A 332 -19.02 -3.92 34.81
CA ASN A 332 -19.82 -5.06 34.34
C ASN A 332 -21.22 -4.61 33.89
N GLN A 333 -21.86 -3.71 34.62
CA GLN A 333 -23.15 -3.17 34.20
C GLN A 333 -23.02 -2.37 32.89
N SER A 334 -22.00 -1.52 32.77
CA SER A 334 -21.77 -0.70 31.58
C SER A 334 -21.45 -1.56 30.35
N MET A 335 -20.74 -2.67 30.56
CA MET A 335 -20.46 -3.69 29.54
C MET A 335 -21.75 -4.37 29.08
N GLU A 336 -22.59 -4.84 30.00
CA GLU A 336 -23.90 -5.43 29.67
C GLU A 336 -24.81 -4.44 28.93
N ASP A 337 -24.85 -3.19 29.37
CA ASP A 337 -25.62 -2.12 28.73
C ASP A 337 -25.11 -1.82 27.31
N THR A 338 -23.78 -1.87 27.11
CA THR A 338 -23.15 -1.67 25.78
C THR A 338 -23.50 -2.82 24.84
N ILE A 339 -23.36 -4.07 25.30
CA ILE A 339 -23.72 -5.26 24.50
C ILE A 339 -25.21 -5.23 24.14
N ALA A 340 -26.09 -4.88 25.09
CA ALA A 340 -27.53 -4.79 24.83
C ALA A 340 -27.85 -3.69 23.80
N SER A 341 -27.21 -2.52 23.88
CA SER A 341 -27.37 -1.44 22.90
C SER A 341 -26.89 -1.86 21.52
N ASN A 342 -25.75 -2.55 21.42
CA ASN A 342 -25.22 -3.02 20.14
C ASN A 342 -26.12 -4.10 19.52
N LEU A 343 -26.70 -4.99 20.33
CA LEU A 343 -27.64 -6.00 19.85
C LEU A 343 -28.90 -5.38 19.23
N GLU A 344 -29.42 -4.29 19.82
CA GLU A 344 -30.55 -3.56 19.21
C GLU A 344 -30.19 -3.00 17.83
N ILE A 345 -28.95 -2.50 17.65
CA ILE A 345 -28.45 -2.01 16.37
C ILE A 345 -28.30 -3.17 15.37
N ILE A 346 -27.61 -4.24 15.75
CA ILE A 346 -27.35 -5.41 14.89
C ILE A 346 -28.67 -6.07 14.43
N ASP A 347 -29.67 -6.16 15.32
CA ASP A 347 -30.98 -6.72 15.00
C ASP A 347 -31.72 -5.89 13.93
N GLU A 348 -31.50 -4.57 13.90
CA GLU A 348 -32.12 -3.65 12.93
C GLU A 348 -31.41 -3.60 11.57
N LEU A 349 -30.15 -4.06 11.48
CA LEU A 349 -29.40 -4.07 10.22
C LEU A 349 -30.10 -4.90 9.14
N THR A 350 -29.95 -4.46 7.90
CA THR A 350 -30.45 -5.07 6.68
C THR A 350 -29.30 -5.33 5.72
N LEU A 351 -29.51 -6.14 4.69
CA LEU A 351 -28.46 -6.39 3.69
C LEU A 351 -28.02 -5.11 2.97
N ASP A 352 -28.94 -4.15 2.83
CA ASP A 352 -28.64 -2.83 2.28
C ASP A 352 -27.54 -2.13 3.09
N ASP A 353 -27.39 -2.37 4.39
CA ASP A 353 -26.34 -1.74 5.22
C ASP A 353 -24.93 -2.29 4.92
N PHE A 354 -24.82 -3.50 4.37
CA PHE A 354 -23.55 -4.18 4.13
C PHE A 354 -23.13 -4.20 2.67
N ALA A 355 -24.11 -4.34 1.78
CA ALA A 355 -23.86 -4.63 0.38
C ALA A 355 -23.27 -3.42 -0.36
N PRO A 356 -22.30 -3.63 -1.27
CA PRO A 356 -21.75 -2.55 -2.06
C PRO A 356 -22.79 -1.94 -3.00
N HIS A 357 -23.00 -0.63 -2.91
CA HIS A 357 -23.86 0.05 -3.87
C HIS A 357 -23.11 0.44 -5.14
N VAL A 358 -23.80 0.30 -6.27
CA VAL A 358 -23.33 0.70 -7.59
C VAL A 358 -24.22 1.80 -8.14
N TYR A 359 -23.61 2.89 -8.59
CA TYR A 359 -24.28 4.06 -9.12
C TYR A 359 -23.79 4.35 -10.54
N GLU A 360 -24.67 4.86 -11.40
CA GLU A 360 -24.37 5.23 -12.77
C GLU A 360 -24.88 6.64 -13.04
N LEU A 361 -24.07 7.49 -13.67
CA LEU A 361 -24.49 8.83 -14.07
C LEU A 361 -24.97 8.83 -15.52
N GLY A 362 -26.29 8.85 -15.72
CA GLY A 362 -26.92 8.90 -17.04
C GLY A 362 -27.45 10.28 -17.43
N GLU A 363 -28.03 10.40 -18.64
CA GLU A 363 -28.62 11.67 -19.13
C GLU A 363 -29.76 12.21 -18.25
N GLU A 364 -30.48 11.32 -17.55
CA GLU A 364 -31.59 11.66 -16.65
C GLU A 364 -31.13 11.97 -15.21
N GLY A 365 -29.83 11.86 -14.93
CA GLY A 365 -29.22 12.01 -13.62
C GLY A 365 -28.64 10.71 -13.08
N LEU A 366 -28.35 10.71 -11.78
CA LEU A 366 -27.75 9.60 -11.06
C LEU A 366 -28.77 8.47 -10.85
N PHE A 367 -28.38 7.25 -11.19
CA PHE A 367 -29.17 6.03 -11.05
C PHE A 367 -28.42 5.06 -10.14
N GLN A 368 -29.10 4.48 -9.15
CA GLN A 368 -28.55 3.40 -8.33
C GLN A 368 -29.01 2.06 -8.91
N HIS A 369 -28.06 1.18 -9.22
CA HIS A 369 -28.34 -0.20 -9.60
C HIS A 369 -28.90 -0.97 -8.40
N PRO A 370 -29.72 -2.01 -8.61
CA PRO A 370 -30.18 -2.86 -7.52
C PRO A 370 -28.99 -3.38 -6.71
N THR A 371 -29.03 -3.19 -5.39
CA THR A 371 -27.98 -3.65 -4.47
C THR A 371 -27.78 -5.16 -4.53
N THR A 372 -28.87 -5.90 -4.74
CA THR A 372 -28.84 -7.35 -4.89
C THR A 372 -29.80 -7.82 -5.99
N SER A 373 -29.58 -9.02 -6.50
CA SER A 373 -30.59 -9.79 -7.20
C SER A 373 -31.70 -10.27 -6.23
N ASP A 374 -32.79 -10.84 -6.79
CA ASP A 374 -33.88 -11.38 -5.98
C ASP A 374 -33.45 -12.61 -5.14
N ASP A 375 -32.35 -13.28 -5.50
CA ASP A 375 -31.84 -14.49 -4.85
C ASP A 375 -30.44 -14.35 -4.21
N CYS A 376 -29.77 -13.20 -4.34
CA CYS A 376 -28.42 -12.97 -3.82
C CYS A 376 -27.36 -13.95 -4.38
N GLY A 377 -27.58 -14.48 -5.59
CA GLY A 377 -26.69 -15.43 -6.26
C GLY A 377 -25.31 -14.88 -6.64
N GLU A 378 -25.15 -13.56 -6.57
CA GLU A 378 -23.89 -12.83 -6.76
C GLU A 378 -23.01 -12.81 -5.51
N TYR A 379 -23.52 -13.22 -4.34
CA TYR A 379 -22.76 -13.26 -3.09
C TYR A 379 -22.23 -14.67 -2.81
N SER A 380 -21.00 -14.72 -2.30
CA SER A 380 -20.41 -15.96 -1.79
C SER A 380 -19.52 -15.70 -0.57
N ALA A 381 -19.42 -16.70 0.30
CA ALA A 381 -18.56 -16.66 1.47
C ALA A 381 -17.97 -18.05 1.74
N SER A 382 -16.82 -18.12 2.41
CA SER A 382 -16.38 -19.38 3.00
C SER A 382 -17.26 -19.73 4.20
N ALA A 383 -17.41 -21.02 4.49
CA ALA A 383 -18.23 -21.50 5.61
C ALA A 383 -17.72 -21.05 7.00
N ASP A 384 -16.45 -20.64 7.09
CA ASP A 384 -15.81 -20.07 8.26
C ASP A 384 -15.45 -18.59 8.11
N SER A 385 -16.07 -17.89 7.15
CA SER A 385 -15.78 -16.48 6.89
C SER A 385 -16.08 -15.63 8.12
N ALA A 386 -15.09 -14.84 8.51
CA ALA A 386 -15.19 -13.85 9.58
C ALA A 386 -15.13 -12.42 9.02
N GLY A 387 -15.23 -12.27 7.69
CA GLY A 387 -15.22 -10.98 7.03
C GLY A 387 -16.52 -10.22 7.29
N ARG A 388 -16.43 -8.90 7.41
CA ARG A 388 -17.58 -7.98 7.39
C ARG A 388 -17.56 -7.03 6.20
N GLY A 389 -16.70 -7.32 5.23
CA GLY A 389 -16.54 -6.58 3.98
C GLY A 389 -16.67 -7.50 2.78
N PHE A 390 -16.68 -6.89 1.59
CA PHE A 390 -16.81 -7.59 0.33
C PHE A 390 -15.68 -7.23 -0.62
N SER A 391 -14.96 -8.24 -1.10
CA SER A 391 -14.16 -8.16 -2.33
C SER A 391 -15.09 -8.37 -3.52
N THR A 392 -15.21 -7.39 -4.39
CA THR A 392 -16.09 -7.42 -5.57
C THR A 392 -15.26 -7.60 -6.82
N ILE A 393 -15.50 -8.67 -7.57
CA ILE A 393 -15.00 -8.84 -8.93
C ILE A 393 -16.04 -8.27 -9.89
N MET A 394 -15.66 -7.24 -10.62
CA MET A 394 -16.51 -6.58 -11.62
C MET A 394 -16.00 -6.92 -13.02
N THR A 395 -16.76 -7.71 -13.76
CA THR A 395 -16.45 -8.11 -15.14
C THR A 395 -17.16 -7.18 -16.12
N ILE A 396 -16.40 -6.45 -16.94
CA ILE A 396 -16.91 -5.48 -17.92
C ILE A 396 -16.46 -5.87 -19.33
N GLU A 397 -17.44 -6.08 -20.21
CA GLU A 397 -17.20 -6.26 -21.64
C GLU A 397 -17.18 -4.89 -22.34
N LEU A 398 -16.00 -4.45 -22.78
CA LEU A 398 -15.78 -3.08 -23.27
C LEU A 398 -16.14 -2.85 -24.75
N LEU A 399 -16.47 -3.93 -25.48
CA LEU A 399 -16.55 -3.93 -26.95
C LEU A 399 -17.95 -4.31 -27.49
N GLY A 400 -18.93 -4.52 -26.61
CA GLY A 400 -20.34 -4.69 -26.98
C GLY A 400 -20.98 -3.38 -27.45
N GLU A 401 -22.08 -3.46 -28.23
CA GLU A 401 -22.91 -2.26 -28.54
C GLU A 401 -23.54 -1.66 -27.27
N GLU A 402 -23.65 -2.45 -26.19
CA GLU A 402 -23.99 -2.02 -24.84
C GLU A 402 -22.99 -2.69 -23.87
N PRO A 403 -22.36 -1.94 -22.94
CA PRO A 403 -21.46 -2.52 -21.95
C PRO A 403 -22.25 -3.48 -21.05
N GLN A 404 -21.75 -4.70 -20.91
CA GLN A 404 -22.28 -5.69 -19.98
C GLN A 404 -21.44 -5.70 -18.72
N MET A 405 -22.11 -5.79 -17.58
CA MET A 405 -21.49 -5.87 -16.26
C MET A 405 -22.03 -7.09 -15.51
N GLN A 406 -21.10 -7.88 -14.98
CA GLN A 406 -21.36 -8.87 -13.94
C GLN A 406 -20.60 -8.45 -12.68
N LEU A 407 -21.25 -8.64 -11.54
CA LEU A 407 -20.67 -8.42 -10.21
C LEU A 407 -20.69 -9.74 -9.47
N ASP A 408 -19.55 -10.10 -8.87
CA ASP A 408 -19.41 -11.23 -7.95
C ASP A 408 -18.82 -10.69 -6.65
N HIS A 409 -19.58 -10.80 -5.55
CA HIS A 409 -19.21 -10.31 -4.23
C HIS A 409 -18.77 -11.47 -3.33
N ILE A 410 -17.57 -11.36 -2.76
CA ILE A 410 -16.97 -12.40 -1.91
C ILE A 410 -16.74 -11.80 -0.53
N THR A 411 -17.33 -12.39 0.52
CA THR A 411 -17.13 -11.94 1.90
C THR A 411 -15.67 -12.17 2.29
N SER A 412 -14.92 -11.07 2.44
CA SER A 412 -13.47 -11.07 2.57
C SER A 412 -12.99 -9.86 3.35
N SER A 413 -11.92 -10.02 4.13
CA SER A 413 -11.26 -8.90 4.81
C SER A 413 -10.37 -8.09 3.85
N TRP A 414 -9.70 -8.77 2.92
CA TRP A 414 -8.84 -8.23 1.86
C TRP A 414 -8.30 -9.43 1.04
N ALA A 415 -7.92 -9.23 -0.22
CA ALA A 415 -7.28 -10.29 -1.01
C ALA A 415 -6.18 -9.77 -1.95
N HIS A 416 -5.09 -10.53 -2.07
CA HIS A 416 -4.17 -10.40 -3.21
C HIS A 416 -4.76 -11.07 -4.45
N VAL A 417 -4.55 -10.46 -5.60
CA VAL A 417 -5.14 -10.90 -6.88
C VAL A 417 -4.06 -11.27 -7.86
N TYR A 418 -4.14 -12.50 -8.38
CA TYR A 418 -3.33 -12.96 -9.49
C TYR A 418 -4.24 -13.29 -10.68
N ALA A 419 -3.80 -13.02 -11.91
CA ALA A 419 -4.53 -13.47 -13.10
C ALA A 419 -3.59 -13.86 -14.24
N SER A 420 -3.84 -15.02 -14.84
CA SER A 420 -3.38 -15.39 -16.18
C SER A 420 -4.47 -15.08 -17.22
N GLN A 421 -4.32 -15.55 -18.45
CA GLN A 421 -5.36 -15.34 -19.48
C GLN A 421 -6.67 -16.06 -19.16
N ASP A 422 -6.58 -17.24 -18.54
CA ASP A 422 -7.73 -18.14 -18.34
C ASP A 422 -8.08 -18.34 -16.86
N VAL A 423 -7.21 -17.94 -15.94
CA VAL A 423 -7.39 -18.19 -14.49
C VAL A 423 -7.19 -16.91 -13.69
N MET A 424 -8.09 -16.64 -12.75
CA MET A 424 -7.92 -15.64 -11.70
C MET A 424 -7.84 -16.32 -10.33
N VAL A 425 -6.94 -15.85 -9.47
CA VAL A 425 -6.76 -16.36 -8.11
C VAL A 425 -6.90 -15.20 -7.13
N LEU A 426 -7.73 -15.38 -6.11
CA LEU A 426 -7.79 -14.52 -4.94
C LEU A 426 -7.14 -15.24 -3.76
N ALA A 427 -6.17 -14.60 -3.12
CA ALA A 427 -5.53 -15.07 -1.91
C ALA A 427 -5.88 -14.12 -0.76
N GLU A 428 -6.79 -14.55 0.12
CA GLU A 428 -7.24 -13.77 1.28
C GLU A 428 -6.69 -14.38 2.59
N PRO A 429 -6.40 -13.57 3.62
CA PRO A 429 -6.18 -14.09 4.96
C PRO A 429 -7.40 -14.91 5.40
N ALA A 430 -7.18 -16.13 5.89
CA ALA A 430 -8.28 -17.01 6.29
C ALA A 430 -9.11 -16.42 7.44
N ASN A 431 -8.49 -15.59 8.28
CA ASN A 431 -9.13 -14.90 9.39
C ASN A 431 -8.46 -13.52 9.61
N ASP A 432 -9.22 -12.59 10.20
CA ASP A 432 -8.75 -11.25 10.53
C ASP A 432 -8.08 -11.19 11.92
N TRP A 433 -7.32 -10.14 12.22
CA TRP A 433 -6.49 -10.02 13.44
C TRP A 433 -7.28 -10.22 14.74
N TRP A 434 -8.51 -9.68 14.81
CA TRP A 434 -9.38 -9.81 15.98
C TRP A 434 -9.73 -11.28 16.27
N TRP A 435 -9.85 -12.13 15.24
CA TRP A 435 -10.30 -13.52 15.36
C TRP A 435 -9.37 -14.37 16.25
N PHE A 436 -8.08 -14.05 16.23
CA PHE A 436 -7.05 -14.74 17.00
C PHE A 436 -7.05 -14.41 18.49
N TRP A 437 -7.73 -13.34 18.91
CA TRP A 437 -7.78 -12.95 20.33
C TRP A 437 -8.31 -14.11 21.19
N ARG A 438 -7.47 -14.62 22.11
CA ARG A 438 -7.77 -15.78 22.96
C ARG A 438 -8.18 -17.04 22.18
N ASN A 439 -7.72 -17.17 20.94
CA ASN A 439 -7.97 -18.33 20.07
C ASN A 439 -6.63 -18.92 19.58
N PHE A 440 -5.91 -19.56 20.49
CA PHE A 440 -4.51 -19.99 20.28
C PHE A 440 -4.37 -21.34 19.58
N ASP A 441 -5.47 -22.06 19.33
CA ASP A 441 -5.44 -23.39 18.69
C ASP A 441 -5.14 -23.34 17.18
N TRP A 442 -4.86 -22.15 16.63
CA TRP A 442 -4.78 -21.88 15.19
C TRP A 442 -3.62 -20.97 14.81
N ASP A 443 -2.92 -21.35 13.75
CA ASP A 443 -1.87 -20.56 13.10
C ASP A 443 -2.40 -19.66 11.98
N ASP A 444 -1.64 -18.67 11.52
CA ASP A 444 -2.03 -17.87 10.37
C ASP A 444 -2.14 -18.74 9.10
N ALA A 445 -3.08 -18.40 8.22
CA ALA A 445 -3.37 -19.15 7.01
C ALA A 445 -4.00 -18.25 5.95
N THR A 446 -3.93 -18.68 4.70
CA THR A 446 -4.50 -17.98 3.53
C THR A 446 -5.50 -18.89 2.81
N ASN A 447 -6.71 -18.40 2.56
CA ASN A 447 -7.64 -19.04 1.64
C ASN A 447 -7.26 -18.67 0.20
N ILE A 448 -7.25 -19.66 -0.68
CA ILE A 448 -6.96 -19.51 -2.10
C ILE A 448 -8.22 -19.85 -2.87
N HIS A 449 -8.79 -18.88 -3.58
CA HIS A 449 -9.98 -19.03 -4.42
C HIS A 449 -9.59 -18.94 -5.89
N VAL A 450 -9.95 -19.92 -6.69
CA VAL A 450 -9.60 -20.00 -8.11
C VAL A 450 -10.86 -19.83 -8.95
N PHE A 451 -10.77 -18.99 -9.97
CA PHE A 451 -11.83 -18.67 -10.91
C PHE A 451 -11.36 -18.93 -12.35
N ASP A 452 -12.22 -19.53 -13.15
CA ASP A 452 -12.09 -19.61 -14.61
C ASP A 452 -12.58 -18.30 -15.20
N ILE A 453 -11.70 -17.66 -15.97
CA ILE A 453 -11.95 -16.39 -16.66
C ILE A 453 -11.75 -16.51 -18.18
N SER A 454 -11.67 -17.74 -18.70
CA SER A 454 -11.53 -18.03 -20.13
C SER A 454 -12.75 -17.61 -20.96
N ASP A 455 -13.93 -17.51 -20.33
CA ASP A 455 -15.08 -16.83 -20.92
C ASP A 455 -14.96 -15.32 -20.68
N PRO A 456 -14.92 -14.47 -21.72
CA PRO A 456 -14.85 -13.02 -21.54
C PRO A 456 -16.09 -12.42 -20.85
N SER A 457 -17.23 -13.11 -20.84
CA SER A 457 -18.47 -12.57 -20.29
C SER A 457 -18.73 -12.95 -18.83
N GLU A 458 -18.00 -13.93 -18.29
CA GLU A 458 -18.30 -14.50 -16.98
C GLU A 458 -17.03 -14.73 -16.14
N THR A 459 -17.16 -14.63 -14.81
CA THR A 459 -16.13 -15.11 -13.86
C THR A 459 -16.69 -16.31 -13.11
N THR A 460 -16.18 -17.51 -13.40
CA THR A 460 -16.74 -18.76 -12.87
C THR A 460 -15.88 -19.31 -11.74
N TYR A 461 -16.44 -19.46 -10.55
CA TYR A 461 -15.75 -20.12 -9.43
C TYR A 461 -15.40 -21.58 -9.78
N LEU A 462 -14.14 -21.96 -9.57
CA LEU A 462 -13.64 -23.33 -9.78
C LEU A 462 -13.49 -24.08 -8.46
N ALA A 463 -12.70 -23.56 -7.52
CA ALA A 463 -12.41 -24.24 -6.26
C ALA A 463 -11.72 -23.31 -5.27
N SER A 464 -11.84 -23.65 -3.98
CA SER A 464 -11.02 -23.06 -2.92
C SER A 464 -10.14 -24.08 -2.23
N GLY A 465 -9.04 -23.59 -1.66
CA GLY A 465 -8.13 -24.33 -0.79
C GLY A 465 -7.60 -23.43 0.31
N ARG A 466 -6.84 -24.00 1.23
CA ARG A 466 -6.20 -23.25 2.32
C ARG A 466 -4.77 -23.70 2.46
N VAL A 467 -3.87 -22.74 2.65
CA VAL A 467 -2.44 -22.95 2.90
C VAL A 467 -2.04 -22.21 4.16
N ASP A 468 -1.03 -22.72 4.86
CA ASP A 468 -0.52 -22.09 6.08
C ASP A 468 0.31 -20.84 5.73
N GLY A 469 0.28 -19.85 6.62
CA GLY A 469 0.96 -18.56 6.46
C GLY A 469 0.20 -17.53 5.63
N THR A 470 0.86 -16.39 5.43
CA THR A 470 0.37 -15.22 4.69
C THR A 470 1.09 -15.03 3.36
N VAL A 471 0.36 -14.58 2.34
CA VAL A 471 0.92 -14.23 1.02
C VAL A 471 1.41 -12.79 1.04
N GLN A 472 2.61 -12.53 0.50
CA GLN A 472 3.22 -11.20 0.50
C GLN A 472 2.61 -10.25 -0.54
N ASP A 473 2.48 -10.73 -1.78
CA ASP A 473 2.03 -9.95 -2.93
C ASP A 473 1.55 -10.88 -4.05
N GLN A 474 1.14 -10.31 -5.18
CA GLN A 474 0.73 -11.10 -6.34
C GLN A 474 1.89 -11.84 -7.03
N PHE A 475 3.17 -11.50 -6.81
CA PHE A 475 4.30 -12.31 -7.31
C PHE A 475 4.46 -13.63 -6.57
N SER A 476 3.91 -13.69 -5.36
CA SER A 476 3.89 -14.86 -4.49
C SER A 476 2.81 -15.87 -4.91
N ILE A 477 2.07 -15.59 -5.99
CA ILE A 477 1.05 -16.47 -6.59
C ILE A 477 1.41 -16.69 -8.06
N SER A 478 1.20 -17.90 -8.58
CA SER A 478 1.29 -18.16 -10.01
C SER A 478 0.51 -19.41 -10.44
N GLU A 479 -0.02 -19.41 -11.66
CA GLU A 479 -0.58 -20.57 -12.34
C GLU A 479 0.41 -21.08 -13.39
N PHE A 480 0.64 -22.40 -13.44
CA PHE A 480 1.41 -23.01 -14.51
C PHE A 480 1.02 -24.46 -14.75
N ASN A 481 0.55 -24.75 -15.96
CA ASN A 481 0.05 -26.07 -16.36
C ASN A 481 -1.05 -26.59 -15.42
N GLU A 482 -2.05 -25.76 -15.12
CA GLU A 482 -3.20 -26.08 -14.26
C GLU A 482 -2.82 -26.30 -12.78
N VAL A 483 -1.60 -25.91 -12.39
CA VAL A 483 -1.12 -25.96 -11.00
C VAL A 483 -1.01 -24.55 -10.46
N ILE A 484 -1.71 -24.29 -9.36
CA ILE A 484 -1.58 -23.04 -8.60
C ILE A 484 -0.39 -23.18 -7.65
N ARG A 485 0.46 -22.17 -7.59
CA ARG A 485 1.69 -22.14 -6.80
C ARG A 485 1.65 -20.92 -5.92
N VAL A 486 1.92 -21.12 -4.63
CA VAL A 486 1.79 -20.06 -3.62
C VAL A 486 3.01 -20.08 -2.72
N ALA A 487 3.64 -18.92 -2.53
CA ALA A 487 4.67 -18.71 -1.53
C ALA A 487 4.06 -17.96 -0.34
N THR A 488 4.32 -18.43 0.88
CA THR A 488 3.78 -17.82 2.10
C THR A 488 4.82 -17.73 3.20
N THR A 489 4.59 -16.83 4.15
CA THR A 489 5.32 -16.73 5.42
C THR A 489 4.36 -17.04 6.57
N GLU A 490 4.63 -18.07 7.35
CA GLU A 490 3.99 -18.33 8.64
C GLU A 490 4.65 -17.44 9.71
N ASP A 491 3.85 -16.65 10.42
CA ASP A 491 4.33 -15.87 11.56
C ASP A 491 3.21 -15.54 12.57
N ALA A 492 3.54 -14.89 13.69
CA ALA A 492 2.63 -14.37 14.70
C ALA A 492 1.86 -13.12 14.22
N TRP A 493 1.59 -12.97 12.93
CA TRP A 493 0.79 -11.84 12.41
C TRP A 493 -0.59 -11.83 13.08
N GLY A 494 -0.99 -10.65 13.59
CA GLY A 494 -2.22 -10.50 14.37
C GLY A 494 -2.19 -11.16 15.75
N ARG A 495 -1.06 -11.74 16.15
CA ARG A 495 -0.86 -12.53 17.38
C ARG A 495 0.38 -12.07 18.16
N TRP A 496 0.61 -10.76 18.22
CA TRP A 496 1.79 -10.13 18.84
C TRP A 496 2.08 -10.57 20.29
N TRP A 497 1.08 -11.09 21.01
CA TRP A 497 1.24 -11.65 22.36
C TRP A 497 1.92 -13.04 22.37
N LEU A 498 2.09 -13.70 21.22
CA LEU A 498 2.84 -14.95 21.08
C LEU A 498 4.34 -14.70 20.86
N GLU A 499 4.73 -13.51 20.39
CA GLU A 499 6.13 -13.19 20.15
C GLU A 499 6.94 -13.30 21.45
N GLY A 500 8.03 -14.06 21.39
CA GLY A 500 8.90 -14.34 22.54
C GLY A 500 8.39 -15.43 23.51
N THR A 501 7.29 -16.12 23.20
CA THR A 501 6.84 -17.32 23.96
C THR A 501 7.59 -18.57 23.53
N ASP A 502 7.62 -19.60 24.39
CA ASP A 502 8.12 -20.95 24.03
C ASP A 502 7.31 -21.61 22.88
N GLU A 503 6.11 -21.08 22.59
CA GLU A 503 5.22 -21.55 21.51
C GLU A 503 5.55 -20.93 20.15
N TRP A 504 6.19 -19.75 20.11
CA TRP A 504 6.59 -19.10 18.86
C TRP A 504 8.03 -19.45 18.49
N THR A 505 8.21 -20.03 17.30
CA THR A 505 9.52 -20.50 16.81
C THR A 505 10.16 -19.57 15.78
N GLY A 506 9.69 -18.32 15.67
CA GLY A 506 10.09 -17.38 14.62
C GLY A 506 9.33 -17.62 13.30
N PRO A 507 9.42 -16.67 12.35
CA PRO A 507 8.79 -16.83 11.05
C PRO A 507 9.43 -17.98 10.25
N THR A 508 8.64 -18.62 9.40
CA THR A 508 9.15 -19.57 8.41
C THR A 508 8.42 -19.45 7.09
N ASN A 509 9.09 -19.82 6.00
CA ASN A 509 8.57 -19.63 4.65
C ASN A 509 8.27 -20.96 3.97
N ASN A 510 7.25 -20.93 3.12
CA ASN A 510 6.72 -22.10 2.44
C ASN A 510 6.50 -21.84 0.95
N VAL A 511 6.58 -22.91 0.16
CA VAL A 511 6.03 -22.96 -1.19
C VAL A 511 5.09 -24.16 -1.31
N PHE A 512 3.85 -23.85 -1.63
CA PHE A 512 2.79 -24.82 -1.87
C PHE A 512 2.50 -24.94 -3.36
N THR A 513 2.14 -26.15 -3.78
CA THR A 513 1.52 -26.37 -5.08
C THR A 513 0.17 -27.05 -4.90
N LEU A 514 -0.82 -26.55 -5.62
CA LEU A 514 -2.22 -26.88 -5.46
C LEU A 514 -2.81 -27.25 -6.82
N ALA A 515 -3.73 -28.20 -6.84
CA ALA A 515 -4.46 -28.57 -8.04
C ALA A 515 -5.95 -28.74 -7.75
N VAL A 516 -6.78 -28.41 -8.74
CA VAL A 516 -8.21 -28.64 -8.65
C VAL A 516 -8.49 -30.14 -8.76
N ALA A 517 -9.20 -30.69 -7.78
CA ALA A 517 -9.59 -32.08 -7.74
C ALA A 517 -11.09 -32.23 -7.42
N GLU A 518 -11.69 -33.35 -7.84
CA GLU A 518 -13.02 -33.73 -7.36
C GLU A 518 -12.97 -33.98 -5.85
N CYS A 519 -13.92 -33.38 -5.13
CA CYS A 519 -14.00 -33.46 -3.68
C CYS A 519 -14.12 -34.92 -3.22
N MET A 520 -13.09 -35.40 -2.51
CA MET A 520 -12.96 -36.83 -2.16
C MET A 520 -13.57 -37.20 -0.79
N ILE A 521 -14.18 -36.24 -0.07
CA ILE A 521 -14.72 -36.41 1.29
C ILE A 521 -16.21 -36.82 1.25
N PRO A 522 -16.59 -38.08 1.55
CA PRO A 522 -17.94 -38.58 1.32
C PRO A 522 -19.04 -38.00 2.23
N GLU A 523 -18.67 -37.29 3.31
CA GLU A 523 -19.60 -36.75 4.30
C GLU A 523 -19.83 -35.22 4.18
N GLY A 524 -19.13 -34.55 3.26
CA GLY A 524 -19.22 -33.09 3.05
C GLY A 524 -19.17 -32.62 1.59
N CYS A 525 -19.01 -33.52 0.62
CA CYS A 525 -19.02 -33.18 -0.80
C CYS A 525 -20.35 -33.60 -1.45
N ASP A 526 -21.04 -32.65 -2.07
CA ASP A 526 -22.10 -32.99 -3.02
C ASP A 526 -21.48 -33.59 -4.31
N GLU A 527 -22.20 -34.47 -5.01
CA GLU A 527 -21.71 -35.06 -6.26
C GLU A 527 -21.41 -33.95 -7.29
N GLY A 528 -20.12 -33.75 -7.60
CA GLY A 528 -19.66 -32.77 -8.58
C GLY A 528 -19.01 -31.50 -8.00
N THR A 529 -18.81 -31.41 -6.69
CA THR A 529 -18.02 -30.32 -6.09
C THR A 529 -16.52 -30.52 -6.28
N THR A 530 -15.81 -29.41 -6.51
CA THR A 530 -14.37 -29.33 -6.69
C THR A 530 -13.72 -28.66 -5.49
N GLU A 531 -12.53 -29.11 -5.13
CA GLU A 531 -11.70 -28.54 -4.07
C GLU A 531 -10.29 -28.29 -4.62
N LEU A 532 -9.60 -27.29 -4.08
CA LEU A 532 -8.22 -27.01 -4.42
C LEU A 532 -7.33 -27.73 -3.39
N VAL A 533 -6.77 -28.86 -3.80
CA VAL A 533 -5.98 -29.72 -2.90
C VAL A 533 -4.50 -29.40 -3.00
N GLN A 534 -3.83 -29.38 -1.85
CA GLN A 534 -2.38 -29.37 -1.80
C GLN A 534 -1.83 -30.69 -2.36
N ILE A 535 -1.05 -30.59 -3.43
CA ILE A 535 -0.41 -31.74 -4.08
C ILE A 535 1.08 -31.84 -3.77
N GLY A 536 1.72 -30.73 -3.41
CA GLY A 536 3.11 -30.69 -2.94
C GLY A 536 3.38 -29.48 -2.05
N HIS A 537 4.42 -29.58 -1.24
CA HIS A 537 4.83 -28.56 -0.29
C HIS A 537 6.32 -28.67 0.01
N VAL A 538 6.97 -27.52 0.13
CA VAL A 538 8.30 -27.37 0.71
C VAL A 538 8.23 -26.24 1.73
N GLY A 539 8.60 -26.53 2.97
CA GLY A 539 8.59 -25.58 4.09
C GLY A 539 9.97 -25.49 4.76
N ASP A 540 10.01 -24.85 5.93
CA ASP A 540 11.24 -24.58 6.68
C ASP A 540 12.28 -23.79 5.85
N ILE A 541 11.82 -22.95 4.92
CA ILE A 541 12.69 -22.13 4.07
C ILE A 541 13.08 -20.89 4.88
N ALA A 542 14.38 -20.70 5.10
CA ALA A 542 14.94 -19.60 5.88
C ALA A 542 14.20 -19.37 7.23
N PRO A 543 14.35 -20.29 8.20
CA PRO A 543 13.79 -20.07 9.54
C PRO A 543 14.30 -18.76 10.13
N ASP A 544 13.43 -18.05 10.85
CA ASP A 544 13.64 -16.72 11.42
C ASP A 544 13.66 -15.56 10.38
N GLU A 545 13.36 -15.84 9.11
CA GLU A 545 13.26 -14.83 8.04
C GLU A 545 11.87 -14.78 7.41
N ARG A 546 11.53 -13.65 6.78
CA ARG A 546 10.28 -13.47 6.00
C ARG A 546 10.58 -13.32 4.51
N ILE A 547 9.62 -13.65 3.65
CA ILE A 547 9.70 -13.37 2.21
C ILE A 547 9.63 -11.86 1.96
N TRP A 548 10.59 -11.34 1.19
CA TRP A 548 10.60 -9.96 0.69
C TRP A 548 10.28 -9.88 -0.80
N SER A 549 10.59 -10.94 -1.55
CA SER A 549 10.23 -11.06 -2.95
C SER A 549 10.08 -12.52 -3.33
N ALA A 550 9.08 -12.82 -4.14
CA ALA A 550 8.87 -14.14 -4.70
C ALA A 550 8.80 -14.05 -6.21
N ARG A 551 9.14 -15.15 -6.90
CA ARG A 551 9.00 -15.21 -8.34
C ARG A 551 8.94 -16.62 -8.88
N PHE A 552 7.86 -16.95 -9.59
CA PHE A 552 7.72 -18.19 -10.35
C PHE A 552 8.06 -18.02 -11.83
N VAL A 553 8.94 -18.89 -12.37
CA VAL A 553 9.32 -18.90 -13.79
C VAL A 553 9.40 -20.34 -14.29
N GLY A 554 8.49 -20.70 -15.20
CA GLY A 554 8.42 -22.07 -15.73
C GLY A 554 8.35 -23.09 -14.59
N ASN A 555 9.32 -24.00 -14.51
CA ASN A 555 9.38 -25.04 -13.47
C ASN A 555 10.14 -24.61 -12.20
N ARG A 556 10.35 -23.32 -11.95
CA ARG A 556 11.14 -22.85 -10.80
C ARG A 556 10.39 -21.79 -10.00
N ALA A 557 10.68 -21.75 -8.71
CA ALA A 557 10.42 -20.60 -7.86
C ALA A 557 11.72 -20.02 -7.35
N TYR A 558 11.75 -18.69 -7.23
CA TYR A 558 12.82 -17.91 -6.65
C TYR A 558 12.23 -17.15 -5.47
N LEU A 559 12.84 -17.29 -4.29
CA LEU A 559 12.43 -16.54 -3.11
C LEU A 559 13.62 -15.76 -2.59
N VAL A 560 13.31 -14.61 -2.03
CA VAL A 560 14.24 -13.68 -1.42
C VAL A 560 13.74 -13.47 0.01
N THR A 561 14.57 -13.78 0.99
CA THR A 561 14.24 -13.68 2.41
C THR A 561 15.24 -12.77 3.11
N PHE A 562 14.91 -12.17 4.25
CA PHE A 562 15.87 -11.27 4.91
C PHE A 562 15.71 -11.18 6.42
N GLU A 563 16.85 -11.25 7.11
CA GLU A 563 17.03 -10.81 8.50
C GLU A 563 18.23 -9.83 8.62
N ILE A 564 19.42 -10.24 8.13
CA ILE A 564 20.64 -9.40 8.11
C ILE A 564 21.34 -9.43 6.75
N ILE A 565 21.33 -10.60 6.09
CA ILE A 565 21.83 -10.88 4.73
C ILE A 565 20.72 -11.68 4.04
N ASP A 566 20.52 -11.46 2.74
CA ASP A 566 19.43 -12.03 1.97
C ASP A 566 19.87 -13.29 1.21
N PRO A 567 19.30 -14.47 1.49
CA PRO A 567 19.46 -15.62 0.62
C PRO A 567 18.45 -15.57 -0.54
N LEU A 568 18.97 -15.59 -1.77
CA LEU A 568 18.22 -16.00 -2.96
C LEU A 568 18.08 -17.52 -2.97
N TRP A 569 16.86 -18.02 -2.80
CA TRP A 569 16.52 -19.44 -2.87
C TRP A 569 16.07 -19.84 -4.27
N VAL A 570 16.50 -21.00 -4.74
CA VAL A 570 16.04 -21.60 -6.01
C VAL A 570 15.35 -22.93 -5.72
N ILE A 571 14.08 -23.03 -6.11
CA ILE A 571 13.23 -24.20 -5.83
C ILE A 571 12.79 -24.83 -7.15
N ASP A 572 12.95 -26.15 -7.28
CA ASP A 572 12.43 -26.94 -8.39
C ASP A 572 10.96 -27.28 -8.16
N LEU A 573 10.14 -26.96 -9.15
CA LEU A 573 8.72 -27.27 -9.23
C LEU A 573 8.41 -28.14 -10.47
N SER A 574 9.41 -28.79 -11.07
CA SER A 574 9.23 -29.64 -12.25
C SER A 574 8.34 -30.87 -11.99
N ASP A 575 8.37 -31.41 -10.77
CA ASP A 575 7.36 -32.31 -10.22
C ASP A 575 6.58 -31.54 -9.15
N PRO A 576 5.36 -31.07 -9.44
CA PRO A 576 4.60 -30.29 -8.46
C PRO A 576 4.27 -31.11 -7.22
N THR A 577 4.27 -32.45 -7.29
CA THR A 577 3.95 -33.29 -6.12
C THR A 577 5.12 -33.48 -5.14
N ASP A 578 6.32 -33.07 -5.53
CA ASP A 578 7.56 -33.20 -4.76
C ASP A 578 8.48 -32.00 -5.03
N PRO A 579 8.10 -30.77 -4.61
CA PRO A 579 8.93 -29.58 -4.79
C PRO A 579 10.20 -29.67 -3.93
N VAL A 580 11.35 -29.22 -4.45
CA VAL A 580 12.66 -29.39 -3.80
C VAL A 580 13.51 -28.13 -3.90
N ILE A 581 14.16 -27.74 -2.79
CA ILE A 581 15.18 -26.69 -2.78
C ILE A 581 16.42 -27.18 -3.55
N LEU A 582 16.82 -26.45 -4.59
CA LEU A 582 18.00 -26.75 -5.40
C LEU A 582 19.26 -26.08 -4.86
N GLY A 583 19.16 -24.82 -4.46
CA GLY A 583 20.30 -24.03 -4.03
C GLY A 583 19.88 -22.72 -3.34
N GLU A 584 20.84 -22.12 -2.66
CA GLU A 584 20.72 -20.86 -1.93
C GLU A 584 21.94 -19.98 -2.27
N LEU A 585 21.78 -18.67 -2.24
CA LEU A 585 22.86 -17.71 -2.40
C LEU A 585 22.64 -16.50 -1.49
N GLU A 586 23.45 -16.39 -0.45
CA GLU A 586 23.49 -15.21 0.43
C GLU A 586 24.15 -14.01 -0.26
N VAL A 587 23.44 -12.88 -0.31
CA VAL A 587 23.92 -11.60 -0.84
C VAL A 587 23.60 -10.46 0.14
N PRO A 588 24.54 -9.52 0.38
CA PRO A 588 24.25 -8.33 1.18
C PRO A 588 23.20 -7.41 0.53
N GLY A 589 22.34 -6.80 1.35
CA GLY A 589 21.18 -6.03 0.90
C GLY A 589 19.93 -6.91 0.82
N VAL A 590 18.84 -6.38 0.26
CA VAL A 590 17.62 -7.17 0.02
C VAL A 590 17.03 -6.82 -1.35
N SER A 591 16.52 -7.83 -2.07
CA SER A 591 15.76 -7.61 -3.30
C SER A 591 14.26 -7.52 -3.01
N THR A 592 13.59 -6.49 -3.53
CA THR A 592 12.13 -6.33 -3.39
C THR A 592 11.38 -6.78 -4.65
N TYR A 593 12.04 -6.79 -5.81
CA TYR A 593 11.48 -7.28 -7.06
C TYR A 593 12.50 -8.10 -7.86
N ILE A 594 12.04 -9.21 -8.43
CA ILE A 594 12.83 -10.14 -9.27
C ILE A 594 12.29 -10.16 -10.70
N HIS A 595 13.12 -9.71 -11.65
CA HIS A 595 12.84 -9.70 -13.08
C HIS A 595 13.66 -10.77 -13.82
N PRO A 596 13.03 -11.84 -14.36
CA PRO A 596 13.69 -12.83 -15.19
C PRO A 596 14.07 -12.21 -16.54
N VAL A 597 15.38 -12.10 -16.81
CA VAL A 597 15.89 -11.60 -18.10
C VAL A 597 15.80 -12.70 -19.17
N ASP A 598 16.12 -13.93 -18.77
CA ASP A 598 15.97 -15.15 -19.56
C ASP A 598 15.89 -16.37 -18.63
N SER A 599 16.06 -17.59 -19.14
CA SER A 599 15.97 -18.82 -18.33
C SER A 599 17.11 -19.02 -17.33
N ASP A 600 18.23 -18.32 -17.54
CA ASP A 600 19.49 -18.52 -16.85
C ASP A 600 19.92 -17.25 -16.09
N THR A 601 19.20 -16.14 -16.22
CA THR A 601 19.60 -14.83 -15.68
C THR A 601 18.43 -14.12 -14.99
N LEU A 602 18.66 -13.64 -13.76
CA LEU A 602 17.71 -12.80 -13.02
C LEU A 602 18.31 -11.41 -12.79
N LEU A 603 17.48 -10.40 -12.91
CA LEU A 603 17.81 -9.01 -12.58
C LEU A 603 16.89 -8.58 -11.44
N THR A 604 17.44 -8.07 -10.35
CA THR A 604 16.65 -7.62 -9.20
C THR A 604 16.89 -6.17 -8.89
N ILE A 605 15.94 -5.57 -8.18
CA ILE A 605 16.04 -4.26 -7.57
C ILE A 605 15.62 -4.35 -6.10
N GLY A 606 16.22 -3.53 -5.25
CA GLY A 606 15.87 -3.42 -3.84
C GLY A 606 16.76 -2.45 -3.09
N ILE A 607 17.07 -2.78 -1.84
CA ILE A 607 17.78 -1.90 -0.90
C ILE A 607 19.20 -2.40 -0.69
N GLY A 608 20.17 -1.48 -0.74
CA GLY A 608 21.59 -1.80 -0.61
C GLY A 608 22.00 -2.23 0.81
N PRO A 609 23.14 -2.91 0.95
CA PRO A 609 23.68 -3.26 2.25
C PRO A 609 24.22 -2.04 3.01
N GLY A 610 24.23 -2.12 4.34
CA GLY A 610 24.91 -1.16 5.21
C GLY A 610 26.42 -1.03 4.93
N PRO A 611 27.09 0.01 5.46
CA PRO A 611 28.52 0.29 5.18
C PRO A 611 29.50 -0.83 5.54
N ASP A 612 29.14 -1.71 6.48
CA ASP A 612 29.91 -2.88 6.89
C ASP A 612 29.44 -4.19 6.21
N GLY A 613 28.47 -4.09 5.30
CA GLY A 613 27.86 -5.21 4.60
C GLY A 613 26.73 -5.89 5.37
N LEU A 614 26.32 -5.36 6.53
CA LEU A 614 25.25 -5.90 7.36
C LEU A 614 24.06 -4.93 7.40
N GLY A 615 22.85 -5.49 7.44
CA GLY A 615 21.62 -4.68 7.45
C GLY A 615 21.41 -3.90 6.15
N LEU A 616 20.42 -3.01 6.17
CA LEU A 616 20.00 -2.24 5.00
C LEU A 616 20.41 -0.77 5.11
N ASP A 617 20.98 -0.25 4.02
CA ASP A 617 21.12 1.18 3.79
C ASP A 617 19.92 1.67 2.97
N TRP A 618 18.89 2.13 3.68
CA TRP A 618 17.65 2.67 3.11
C TRP A 618 17.86 3.89 2.20
N SER A 619 19.05 4.49 2.20
CA SER A 619 19.38 5.61 1.32
C SER A 619 19.90 5.19 -0.06
N MET A 620 20.11 3.88 -0.28
CA MET A 620 20.74 3.34 -1.48
C MET A 620 19.85 2.32 -2.17
N THR A 621 19.45 2.61 -3.41
CA THR A 621 18.82 1.60 -4.28
C THR A 621 19.89 0.66 -4.80
N HIS A 622 19.58 -0.64 -4.88
CA HIS A 622 20.50 -1.65 -5.35
C HIS A 622 19.92 -2.43 -6.51
N VAL A 623 20.71 -2.66 -7.56
CA VAL A 623 20.37 -3.52 -8.69
C VAL A 623 21.38 -4.66 -8.75
N SER A 624 20.90 -5.89 -8.83
CA SER A 624 21.74 -7.09 -8.81
C SER A 624 21.42 -8.00 -9.99
N LEU A 625 22.47 -8.56 -10.61
CA LEU A 625 22.37 -9.51 -11.70
C LEU A 625 22.84 -10.88 -11.22
N PHE A 626 22.00 -11.89 -11.36
CA PHE A 626 22.25 -13.26 -10.91
C PHE A 626 22.33 -14.21 -12.10
N ASP A 627 23.33 -15.10 -12.06
CA ASP A 627 23.43 -16.27 -12.94
C ASP A 627 22.84 -17.49 -12.22
N VAL A 628 21.76 -18.02 -12.79
CA VAL A 628 21.00 -19.20 -12.33
C VAL A 628 21.04 -20.34 -13.37
N SER A 629 22.02 -20.33 -14.28
CA SER A 629 22.25 -21.38 -15.27
C SER A 629 22.52 -22.75 -14.62
N ASP A 630 23.23 -22.76 -13.48
CA ASP A 630 23.29 -23.88 -12.54
C ASP A 630 22.42 -23.56 -11.31
N PRO A 631 21.15 -24.02 -11.28
CA PRO A 631 20.23 -23.68 -10.20
C PRO A 631 20.63 -24.31 -8.85
N THR A 632 21.58 -25.26 -8.83
CA THR A 632 22.10 -25.85 -7.58
C THR A 632 23.23 -25.03 -6.96
N SER A 633 23.73 -24.04 -7.69
CA SER A 633 24.80 -23.14 -7.25
C SER A 633 24.64 -21.77 -7.91
N PRO A 634 23.53 -21.05 -7.63
CA PRO A 634 23.33 -19.70 -8.16
C PRO A 634 24.46 -18.76 -7.75
N THR A 635 24.78 -17.76 -8.58
CA THR A 635 25.84 -16.79 -8.28
C THR A 635 25.42 -15.37 -8.57
N LEU A 636 25.87 -14.42 -7.74
CA LEU A 636 25.80 -13.00 -8.03
C LEU A 636 26.86 -12.66 -9.09
N ALA A 637 26.42 -12.34 -10.30
CA ALA A 637 27.29 -12.02 -11.43
C ALA A 637 27.88 -10.61 -11.27
N ASP A 638 27.01 -9.63 -10.97
CA ASP A 638 27.40 -8.24 -10.72
C ASP A 638 26.32 -7.52 -9.92
N SER A 639 26.67 -6.39 -9.30
CA SER A 639 25.69 -5.52 -8.64
C SER A 639 26.09 -4.05 -8.69
N LEU A 640 25.10 -3.17 -8.67
CA LEU A 640 25.26 -1.74 -8.78
C LEU A 640 24.45 -1.03 -7.70
N GLN A 641 25.12 -0.18 -6.92
CA GLN A 641 24.45 0.74 -6.00
C GLN A 641 24.14 2.04 -6.73
N LEU A 642 22.90 2.51 -6.57
CA LEU A 642 22.35 3.67 -7.23
C LEU A 642 21.92 4.68 -6.18
N SER A 643 22.40 5.91 -6.36
CA SER A 643 21.89 7.07 -5.63
C SER A 643 21.94 8.28 -6.56
N PRO A 644 20.86 9.08 -6.63
CA PRO A 644 20.81 10.29 -7.44
C PRO A 644 21.67 11.43 -6.86
N ALA A 645 22.02 11.37 -5.57
CA ALA A 645 22.88 12.38 -4.93
C ALA A 645 23.74 11.78 -3.80
N PHE A 646 24.93 12.31 -3.62
CA PHE A 646 25.87 11.85 -2.58
C PHE A 646 25.98 12.86 -1.43
N GLU A 647 26.35 12.37 -0.25
CA GLU A 647 26.51 13.15 0.98
C GLU A 647 27.56 14.27 0.81
N ASP A 648 27.26 15.46 1.33
CA ASP A 648 28.19 16.59 1.31
C ASP A 648 29.33 16.36 2.33
N ASP A 649 30.59 16.49 1.91
CA ASP A 649 31.85 16.24 2.68
C ASP A 649 31.95 16.95 4.07
N TYR A 650 31.02 17.85 4.42
CA TYR A 650 31.05 18.72 5.61
C TYR A 650 29.76 18.72 6.43
N CYS A 651 28.88 17.74 6.23
CA CYS A 651 27.60 17.67 6.92
C CYS A 651 27.69 16.86 8.23
N ASP A 652 27.99 17.52 9.34
CA ASP A 652 28.04 16.92 10.69
C ASP A 652 26.79 17.26 11.56
N GLU A 653 25.82 18.03 11.05
CA GLU A 653 24.63 18.52 11.78
C GLU A 653 23.34 17.84 11.33
N TRP A 654 22.39 17.65 12.25
CA TRP A 654 21.07 17.09 11.94
C TRP A 654 20.27 18.08 11.06
N GLY A 655 19.93 17.67 9.84
CA GLY A 655 19.19 18.49 8.87
C GLY A 655 20.03 19.14 7.76
N CYS A 656 21.33 18.83 7.68
CA CYS A 656 22.11 19.07 6.45
C CYS A 656 22.13 17.81 5.56
N GLY A 657 22.35 17.97 4.26
CA GLY A 657 22.46 16.85 3.31
C GLY A 657 21.14 16.47 2.63
N TRP A 658 21.20 15.41 1.82
CA TRP A 658 20.06 14.85 1.09
C TRP A 658 19.24 13.93 1.98
N SER A 659 17.93 13.88 1.75
CA SER A 659 17.07 12.82 2.28
C SER A 659 17.49 11.46 1.71
N TRP A 660 16.96 10.38 2.29
CA TRP A 660 17.13 9.05 1.70
C TRP A 660 16.65 9.04 0.25
N SER A 661 17.43 8.37 -0.60
CA SER A 661 17.07 8.19 -2.00
C SER A 661 15.88 7.26 -2.10
N HIS A 662 14.97 7.59 -3.01
CA HIS A 662 13.75 6.83 -3.25
C HIS A 662 13.66 6.45 -4.74
N SER A 663 13.29 5.20 -5.00
CA SER A 663 12.97 4.68 -6.33
C SER A 663 11.55 4.14 -6.31
N GLU A 664 10.70 4.58 -7.24
CA GLU A 664 9.37 3.96 -7.38
C GLU A 664 9.50 2.48 -7.76
N ALA A 665 10.54 2.11 -8.50
CA ALA A 665 10.78 0.74 -8.97
C ALA A 665 11.15 -0.28 -7.85
N THR A 666 11.44 0.17 -6.62
CA THR A 666 11.63 -0.76 -5.49
C THR A 666 10.31 -1.24 -4.88
N TYR A 667 9.18 -0.62 -5.21
CA TYR A 667 7.87 -0.97 -4.65
C TYR A 667 6.78 -1.16 -5.72
N GLU A 668 6.97 -0.58 -6.91
CA GLU A 668 6.05 -0.64 -8.05
C GLU A 668 6.81 -1.16 -9.27
N HIS A 669 6.54 -2.40 -9.68
CA HIS A 669 7.25 -3.06 -10.78
C HIS A 669 6.99 -2.37 -12.12
N LYS A 670 5.89 -1.64 -12.31
CA LYS A 670 5.63 -0.86 -13.54
C LYS A 670 6.66 0.24 -13.78
N ALA A 671 7.31 0.72 -12.73
CA ALA A 671 8.41 1.68 -12.82
C ALA A 671 9.75 1.02 -13.22
N PHE A 672 9.86 -0.31 -13.11
CA PHE A 672 11.02 -1.08 -13.58
C PHE A 672 10.89 -1.35 -15.09
N THR A 673 11.60 -0.59 -15.93
CA THR A 673 11.49 -0.72 -17.38
C THR A 673 12.76 -1.33 -18.00
N TYR A 674 12.73 -2.63 -18.29
CA TYR A 674 13.82 -3.31 -19.00
C TYR A 674 13.52 -3.45 -20.51
N TRP A 675 14.43 -2.94 -21.34
CA TRP A 675 14.35 -2.98 -22.79
C TRP A 675 15.33 -4.00 -23.37
N ALA A 676 14.87 -5.25 -23.47
CA ALA A 676 15.67 -6.36 -23.99
C ALA A 676 16.34 -6.10 -25.36
N PRO A 677 15.71 -5.41 -26.34
CA PRO A 677 16.34 -5.15 -27.64
C PRO A 677 17.65 -4.35 -27.58
N GLU A 678 17.80 -3.45 -26.60
CA GLU A 678 19.05 -2.69 -26.37
C GLU A 678 19.79 -3.11 -25.10
N GLN A 679 19.23 -4.06 -24.33
CA GLN A 679 19.74 -4.48 -23.03
C GLN A 679 19.91 -3.31 -22.05
N LEU A 680 18.93 -2.42 -22.01
CA LEU A 680 18.92 -1.25 -21.13
C LEU A 680 17.84 -1.38 -20.07
N LEU A 681 18.20 -1.15 -18.82
CA LEU A 681 17.26 -0.95 -17.71
C LEU A 681 17.16 0.54 -17.42
N ALA A 682 15.95 1.06 -17.26
CA ALA A 682 15.68 2.41 -16.76
C ALA A 682 15.12 2.34 -15.32
N VAL A 683 15.75 3.07 -14.39
CA VAL A 683 15.37 3.11 -12.97
C VAL A 683 15.14 4.57 -12.54
N PRO A 684 13.92 4.95 -12.12
CA PRO A 684 13.68 6.26 -11.57
C PRO A 684 14.31 6.39 -10.18
N LEU A 685 14.95 7.52 -9.91
CA LEU A 685 15.53 7.86 -8.62
C LEU A 685 15.19 9.29 -8.25
N SER A 686 14.93 9.51 -6.96
CA SER A 686 14.59 10.82 -6.43
C SER A 686 15.13 11.02 -5.03
N THR A 687 15.40 12.26 -4.68
CA THR A 687 15.75 12.69 -3.32
C THR A 687 15.48 14.19 -3.21
N TYR A 688 15.48 14.73 -2.00
CA TYR A 688 15.32 16.16 -1.77
C TYR A 688 16.20 16.62 -0.62
N ARG A 689 16.40 17.93 -0.51
CA ARG A 689 16.98 18.54 0.70
C ARG A 689 16.30 19.85 1.02
N TYR A 690 16.27 20.16 2.32
CA TYR A 690 15.82 21.46 2.77
C TYR A 690 17.00 22.44 2.79
N ILE A 691 16.84 23.57 2.11
CA ILE A 691 17.80 24.66 2.07
C ILE A 691 17.27 25.79 2.95
N TYR A 692 18.16 26.34 3.77
CA TYR A 692 17.94 27.56 4.54
C TYR A 692 19.17 28.46 4.43
N GLU A 693 19.04 29.59 3.77
CA GLU A 693 20.12 30.57 3.58
C GLU A 693 19.71 31.95 4.08
N GLN A 694 20.65 32.65 4.74
CA GLN A 694 20.50 34.05 5.09
C GLN A 694 21.49 34.90 4.28
N VAL A 695 20.98 35.86 3.52
CA VAL A 695 21.79 36.77 2.70
C VAL A 695 21.63 38.20 3.21
N GLU A 696 22.74 38.83 3.57
CA GLU A 696 22.76 40.24 3.98
C GLU A 696 22.98 41.16 2.77
N LEU A 697 21.97 41.97 2.44
CA LEU A 697 22.03 42.97 1.36
C LEU A 697 21.60 44.34 1.92
N GLU A 698 22.47 45.35 1.77
CA GLU A 698 22.19 46.74 2.13
C GLU A 698 21.62 46.93 3.56
N ASP A 699 22.26 46.31 4.56
CA ASP A 699 21.85 46.34 5.99
C ASP A 699 20.49 45.66 6.28
N ARG A 700 20.00 44.79 5.38
CA ARG A 700 18.84 43.92 5.57
C ARG A 700 19.22 42.45 5.42
N ILE A 701 18.66 41.59 6.27
CA ILE A 701 18.83 40.13 6.19
C ILE A 701 17.62 39.57 5.44
N TYR A 702 17.89 38.89 4.33
CA TYR A 702 16.91 38.12 3.57
C TYR A 702 17.08 36.65 3.91
N THR A 703 16.01 35.99 4.29
CA THR A 703 15.99 34.55 4.54
C THR A 703 15.35 33.86 3.34
N TYR A 704 16.05 32.87 2.79
CA TYR A 704 15.59 31.99 1.72
C TYR A 704 15.46 30.58 2.28
N SER A 705 14.29 29.98 2.15
CA SER A 705 14.07 28.62 2.63
C SER A 705 13.10 27.85 1.75
N GLY A 706 13.33 26.55 1.61
CA GLY A 706 12.49 25.63 0.85
C GLY A 706 13.26 24.38 0.43
N TYR A 707 12.74 23.64 -0.52
CA TYR A 707 13.25 22.34 -0.92
C TYR A 707 13.90 22.41 -2.31
N GLU A 708 15.04 21.73 -2.43
CA GLU A 708 15.66 21.38 -3.70
C GLU A 708 15.41 19.89 -3.96
N PHE A 709 14.92 19.57 -5.15
CA PHE A 709 14.57 18.21 -5.55
C PHE A 709 15.57 17.67 -6.57
N VAL A 710 15.91 16.40 -6.46
CA VAL A 710 16.59 15.65 -7.52
C VAL A 710 15.63 14.59 -8.03
N SER A 711 15.46 14.56 -9.35
CA SER A 711 14.56 13.67 -10.06
C SER A 711 15.23 13.18 -11.32
N THR A 712 15.67 11.92 -11.32
CA THR A 712 16.51 11.36 -12.38
C THR A 712 16.00 9.99 -12.81
N LEU A 713 16.27 9.62 -14.06
CA LEU A 713 16.06 8.28 -14.59
C LEU A 713 17.44 7.75 -14.99
N GLU A 714 17.96 6.82 -14.21
CA GLU A 714 19.25 6.18 -14.47
C GLU A 714 19.07 5.04 -15.48
N LEU A 715 19.90 5.04 -16.53
CA LEU A 715 19.97 3.97 -17.50
C LEU A 715 21.19 3.09 -17.21
N ILE A 716 20.98 1.78 -17.26
CA ILE A 716 22.00 0.77 -16.93
C ILE A 716 22.08 -0.23 -18.07
N ASN A 717 23.30 -0.50 -18.56
CA ASN A 717 23.54 -1.57 -19.52
C ASN A 717 23.55 -2.92 -18.80
N ILE A 718 22.77 -3.86 -19.31
CA ILE A 718 22.61 -5.22 -18.78
C ILE A 718 23.26 -6.23 -19.74
N ASP A 719 24.53 -6.54 -19.54
CA ASP A 719 25.20 -7.57 -20.35
C ASP A 719 24.99 -8.95 -19.70
N ALA A 720 23.84 -9.56 -19.98
CA ALA A 720 23.49 -10.89 -19.47
C ALA A 720 24.45 -12.00 -19.95
N GLU A 721 25.03 -11.86 -21.16
CA GLU A 721 25.97 -12.86 -21.70
C GLU A 721 27.30 -12.91 -20.93
N ASN A 722 27.80 -11.74 -20.50
CA ASN A 722 29.03 -11.64 -19.73
C ASN A 722 28.80 -11.49 -18.22
N GLY A 723 27.54 -11.33 -17.79
CA GLY A 723 27.16 -11.15 -16.40
C GLY A 723 27.66 -9.84 -15.80
N THR A 724 27.50 -8.70 -16.50
CA THR A 724 28.01 -7.39 -16.02
C THR A 724 26.98 -6.28 -16.11
N LEU A 725 27.01 -5.38 -15.13
CA LEU A 725 26.22 -4.17 -15.05
C LEU A 725 27.11 -2.94 -15.22
N SER A 726 26.63 -1.91 -15.94
CA SER A 726 27.34 -0.63 -16.00
C SER A 726 26.41 0.53 -16.27
N THR A 727 26.67 1.67 -15.61
CA THR A 727 25.92 2.91 -15.86
C THR A 727 26.04 3.33 -17.32
N HIS A 728 24.90 3.49 -17.98
CA HIS A 728 24.80 4.03 -19.34
C HIS A 728 24.76 5.57 -19.31
N GLY A 729 24.03 6.14 -18.36
CA GLY A 729 23.89 7.58 -18.11
C GLY A 729 22.51 7.88 -17.55
N MET A 730 22.16 9.16 -17.42
CA MET A 730 20.91 9.57 -16.77
C MET A 730 20.14 10.62 -17.57
N VAL A 731 18.81 10.59 -17.46
CA VAL A 731 17.90 11.69 -17.79
C VAL A 731 17.56 12.43 -16.50
N ASN A 732 17.46 13.76 -16.55
CA ASN A 732 17.31 14.60 -15.36
C ASN A 732 16.10 15.55 -15.51
N HIS A 733 15.12 15.43 -14.62
CA HIS A 733 13.91 16.25 -14.54
C HIS A 733 13.95 17.24 -13.35
N SER A 734 15.08 17.37 -12.66
CA SER A 734 15.22 18.25 -11.49
C SER A 734 14.97 19.72 -11.83
N GLU A 735 15.31 20.16 -13.05
CA GLU A 735 15.08 21.54 -13.49
C GLU A 735 13.58 21.91 -13.51
N PHE A 736 12.67 20.98 -13.80
CA PHE A 736 11.22 21.21 -13.73
C PHE A 736 10.73 21.66 -12.34
N TYR A 737 11.47 21.33 -11.28
CA TYR A 737 11.10 21.60 -9.89
C TYR A 737 11.97 22.68 -9.22
N ASN A 738 13.11 23.03 -9.82
CA ASN A 738 14.10 23.93 -9.22
C ASN A 738 14.30 25.23 -10.02
N ASP A 739 13.76 25.36 -11.23
CA ASP A 739 14.00 26.51 -12.12
C ASP A 739 13.53 27.86 -11.53
N ASP A 740 12.44 27.85 -10.77
CA ASP A 740 11.91 29.03 -10.08
C ASP A 740 12.49 29.23 -8.66
N GLY A 741 13.47 28.41 -8.26
CA GLY A 741 14.13 28.44 -6.96
C GLY A 741 13.73 27.28 -6.05
N LEU A 742 13.68 27.54 -4.73
CA LEU A 742 13.31 26.53 -3.74
C LEU A 742 11.80 26.28 -3.75
N SER A 743 11.42 25.02 -3.79
CA SER A 743 10.03 24.55 -3.86
C SER A 743 9.46 24.22 -2.48
N SER A 744 8.13 24.15 -2.34
CA SER A 744 7.49 23.74 -1.07
C SER A 744 7.42 22.22 -0.94
N TRP A 745 7.43 21.72 0.31
CA TRP A 745 7.33 20.28 0.64
C TRP A 745 6.06 19.61 0.07
N TRP A 746 4.96 20.37 -0.05
CA TRP A 746 3.63 19.84 -0.39
C TRP A 746 3.31 19.86 -1.90
N SER A 747 4.32 19.82 -2.77
CA SER A 747 4.17 20.04 -4.22
C SER A 747 3.86 18.79 -5.06
N GLY A 748 3.27 17.74 -4.47
CA GLY A 748 2.99 16.48 -5.17
C GLY A 748 4.25 15.65 -5.45
N SER A 749 4.15 14.61 -6.29
CA SER A 749 5.30 13.77 -6.63
C SER A 749 6.27 14.51 -7.54
N THR A 750 7.52 14.67 -7.10
CA THR A 750 8.60 15.29 -7.88
C THR A 750 9.41 14.28 -8.68
N SER A 751 9.10 12.99 -8.57
CA SER A 751 9.89 11.90 -9.18
C SER A 751 9.53 11.71 -10.65
N ILE A 752 10.49 11.27 -11.46
CA ILE A 752 10.17 10.54 -12.69
C ILE A 752 9.53 9.24 -12.24
N ARG A 753 8.36 8.91 -12.77
CA ARG A 753 7.54 7.79 -12.30
C ARG A 753 7.45 6.65 -13.29
N ARG A 754 7.51 6.97 -14.59
CA ARG A 754 7.45 6.00 -15.69
C ARG A 754 8.39 6.41 -16.81
N SER A 755 8.79 5.40 -17.57
CA SER A 755 9.55 5.57 -18.80
C SER A 755 9.05 4.65 -19.89
N ILE A 756 9.19 5.06 -21.14
CA ILE A 756 8.83 4.24 -22.31
C ILE A 756 9.99 4.27 -23.30
N PHE A 757 10.49 3.09 -23.70
CA PHE A 757 11.39 2.96 -24.84
C PHE A 757 10.56 2.94 -26.12
N MET A 758 10.94 3.70 -27.14
CA MET A 758 10.35 3.61 -28.49
C MET A 758 11.44 3.75 -29.55
N GLY A 759 11.75 2.65 -30.25
CA GLY A 759 12.90 2.58 -31.16
C GLY A 759 14.21 2.89 -30.42
N ASP A 760 15.00 3.82 -30.96
CA ASP A 760 16.29 4.26 -30.41
C ASP A 760 16.14 5.42 -29.40
N TYR A 761 14.98 5.56 -28.75
CA TYR A 761 14.65 6.68 -27.87
C TYR A 761 14.01 6.21 -26.56
N ILE A 762 14.24 6.98 -25.50
CA ILE A 762 13.58 6.85 -24.21
C ILE A 762 12.77 8.11 -23.90
N TYR A 763 11.54 7.91 -23.42
CA TYR A 763 10.60 8.94 -23.00
C TYR A 763 10.47 8.83 -21.49
N ALA A 764 10.71 9.91 -20.76
CA ALA A 764 10.62 9.96 -19.30
C ALA A 764 9.48 10.89 -18.87
N PHE A 765 8.72 10.48 -17.85
CA PHE A 765 7.53 11.20 -17.38
C PHE A 765 7.58 11.46 -15.88
N SER A 766 7.49 12.73 -15.49
CA SER A 766 7.28 13.19 -14.12
C SER A 766 6.03 14.07 -14.05
N ALA A 767 5.56 14.42 -12.85
CA ALA A 767 4.33 15.20 -12.71
C ALA A 767 4.40 16.58 -13.41
N ALA A 768 5.55 17.24 -13.34
CA ALA A 768 5.75 18.56 -13.96
C ALA A 768 6.11 18.52 -15.46
N GLY A 769 6.67 17.41 -15.96
CA GLY A 769 7.32 17.43 -17.27
C GLY A 769 7.60 16.06 -17.89
N ALA A 770 7.73 16.05 -19.21
CA ALA A 770 8.16 14.91 -20.00
C ALA A 770 9.37 15.27 -20.87
N SER A 771 10.28 14.32 -21.07
CA SER A 771 11.44 14.50 -21.93
C SER A 771 11.67 13.29 -22.83
N VAL A 772 12.35 13.51 -23.97
CA VAL A 772 12.69 12.47 -24.95
C VAL A 772 14.16 12.55 -25.27
N HIS A 773 14.86 11.42 -25.13
CA HIS A 773 16.30 11.33 -25.33
C HIS A 773 16.64 10.17 -26.27
N ARG A 774 17.70 10.31 -27.08
CA ARG A 774 18.26 9.17 -27.82
C ARG A 774 18.93 8.21 -26.85
N THR A 775 18.67 6.91 -26.97
CA THR A 775 19.30 5.91 -26.09
C THR A 775 20.81 5.86 -26.29
N ALA A 776 21.32 5.99 -27.50
CA ALA A 776 22.76 5.82 -27.79
C ALA A 776 23.70 6.84 -27.13
N ASP A 777 23.25 8.08 -26.89
CA ASP A 777 24.08 9.17 -26.35
C ASP A 777 23.36 10.13 -25.39
N LEU A 778 22.11 9.81 -25.03
CA LEU A 778 21.22 10.61 -24.18
C LEU A 778 21.02 12.06 -24.65
N THR A 779 21.23 12.34 -25.93
CA THR A 779 20.92 13.66 -26.49
C THR A 779 19.43 13.96 -26.33
N SER A 780 19.11 15.04 -25.60
CA SER A 780 17.74 15.56 -25.49
C SER A 780 17.21 15.98 -26.87
N MET A 781 16.00 15.54 -27.17
CA MET A 781 15.29 15.79 -28.42
C MET A 781 14.09 16.70 -28.17
N VAL A 782 13.35 16.43 -27.11
CA VAL A 782 12.14 17.15 -26.71
C VAL A 782 12.12 17.26 -25.19
N GLU A 783 11.62 18.40 -24.72
CA GLU A 783 11.28 18.67 -23.33
C GLU A 783 9.92 19.39 -23.36
N LEU A 784 9.00 18.94 -22.52
CA LEU A 784 7.60 19.34 -22.56
C LEU A 784 7.07 19.48 -21.13
N ASP A 785 6.58 20.67 -20.77
CA ASP A 785 5.83 20.88 -19.53
C ASP A 785 4.49 20.14 -19.61
N ILE A 786 4.15 19.40 -18.55
CA ILE A 786 2.90 18.63 -18.48
C ILE A 786 1.86 19.39 -17.63
N PRO A 787 0.64 19.62 -18.14
CA PRO A 787 -0.41 20.27 -17.37
C PRO A 787 -0.88 19.39 -16.20
N GLY A 788 -1.45 20.01 -15.17
CA GLY A 788 -1.98 19.30 -13.99
C GLY A 788 -1.07 19.36 -12.77
N TYR A 789 0.17 19.84 -12.93
CA TYR A 789 1.08 20.14 -11.83
C TYR A 789 0.84 21.56 -11.28
N GLU A 790 0.52 21.69 -10.00
CA GLU A 790 0.35 22.99 -9.33
C GLU A 790 1.61 23.34 -8.51
N ASN A 791 2.34 24.38 -8.94
CA ASN A 791 3.45 24.94 -8.16
C ASN A 791 2.90 25.75 -6.97
N PRO A 792 3.18 25.37 -5.71
CA PRO A 792 2.74 26.15 -4.56
C PRO A 792 3.46 27.51 -4.50
N ALA A 793 2.73 28.55 -4.08
CA ALA A 793 3.27 29.91 -3.99
C ALA A 793 4.38 30.02 -2.91
N ILE A 794 5.51 30.63 -3.28
CA ILE A 794 6.64 30.91 -2.38
C ILE A 794 6.27 32.04 -1.41
N TYR A 795 6.38 31.80 -0.09
CA TYR A 795 6.22 32.84 0.93
C TYR A 795 7.57 33.49 1.27
N TYR A 796 7.69 34.81 1.06
CA TYR A 796 8.86 35.59 1.47
C TYR A 796 8.62 36.28 2.81
N HIS A 797 9.56 36.17 3.76
CA HIS A 797 9.55 36.95 5.00
C HIS A 797 10.70 37.97 4.99
N GLU A 798 10.37 39.26 5.09
CA GLU A 798 11.34 40.34 5.34
C GLU A 798 11.51 40.49 6.87
N VAL A 799 12.74 40.32 7.37
CA VAL A 799 13.05 40.58 8.78
C VAL A 799 13.65 41.99 8.88
N GLU A 800 12.82 43.00 9.17
CA GLU A 800 13.33 44.32 9.54
C GLU A 800 14.02 44.25 10.92
N GLY A 801 15.33 44.49 10.95
CA GLY A 801 16.10 44.49 12.19
C GLY A 801 15.76 45.68 13.07
N GLU A 802 14.90 45.47 14.07
CA GLU A 802 14.88 46.35 15.24
C GLU A 802 16.03 45.97 16.18
N LEU A 803 17.01 46.87 16.26
CA LEU A 803 18.00 46.89 17.33
C LEU A 803 17.28 47.15 18.66
N GLU A 804 16.91 46.11 19.40
CA GLU A 804 16.61 46.25 20.83
C GLU A 804 17.52 45.40 21.71
N SER A 805 17.95 46.10 22.76
CA SER A 805 18.88 45.74 23.81
C SER A 805 18.47 44.52 24.63
N GLU A 806 19.50 43.85 25.17
CA GLU A 806 19.47 42.93 26.31
C GLU A 806 18.25 43.12 27.24
N ASP A 807 17.35 42.14 27.26
CA ASP A 807 16.88 41.52 28.51
C ASP A 807 16.15 40.20 28.23
N SER A 808 16.63 39.16 28.91
CA SER A 808 16.17 37.77 28.88
C SER A 808 14.89 37.56 29.68
N VAL A 809 13.89 36.83 29.15
CA VAL A 809 12.98 35.96 29.94
C VAL A 809 12.42 34.82 29.06
N ASN A 810 12.50 33.58 29.57
CA ASN A 810 11.84 32.33 29.11
C ASN A 810 10.32 32.49 28.91
N PRO A 811 9.70 31.80 27.94
CA PRO A 811 8.28 31.50 27.94
C PRO A 811 8.02 30.08 28.44
N ASP A 812 7.43 29.96 29.62
CA ASP A 812 6.60 28.82 30.04
C ASP A 812 5.62 29.34 31.10
N ASP A 813 4.38 28.85 31.03
CA ASP A 813 3.21 29.07 31.90
C ASP A 813 2.37 30.35 31.65
N ASP A 814 1.23 30.22 30.95
CA ASP A 814 -0.09 30.24 31.61
C ASP A 814 -1.25 29.94 30.61
N GLU A 815 -2.15 29.06 31.03
CA GLU A 815 -3.44 28.75 30.41
C GLU A 815 -4.45 29.91 30.58
N GLY A 816 -5.43 30.04 29.67
CA GLY A 816 -6.62 30.86 29.94
C GLY A 816 -7.51 31.24 28.75
N GLU A 817 -8.52 30.40 28.49
CA GLU A 817 -9.90 30.70 28.04
C GLU A 817 -10.20 31.70 26.89
N SER A 818 -10.80 31.12 25.83
CA SER A 818 -11.91 31.56 24.96
C SER A 818 -12.40 33.03 24.96
N GLN A 819 -12.58 33.60 23.76
CA GLN A 819 -13.92 33.93 23.22
C GLN A 819 -13.91 34.50 21.79
N SER A 820 -14.89 34.01 21.03
CA SER A 820 -15.41 34.38 19.71
C SER A 820 -15.43 35.86 19.30
N SER A 821 -15.28 36.15 18.00
CA SER A 821 -16.39 36.59 17.12
C SER A 821 -15.95 37.55 16.00
N SER A 822 -16.21 37.10 14.76
CA SER A 822 -16.74 37.85 13.60
C SER A 822 -16.04 39.13 13.10
N GLY A 823 -15.71 39.13 11.80
CA GLY A 823 -15.61 40.37 11.04
C GLY A 823 -15.10 40.16 9.62
N GLU A 824 -16.01 39.86 8.69
CA GLU A 824 -15.82 40.20 7.28
C GLU A 824 -15.34 41.66 7.17
N SER A 825 -14.30 41.91 6.38
CA SER A 825 -13.99 43.27 5.95
C SER A 825 -13.92 43.32 4.43
N GLU A 826 -15.02 43.82 3.87
CA GLU A 826 -15.10 44.38 2.52
C GLU A 826 -13.97 45.40 2.30
N THR A 827 -13.28 45.29 1.18
CA THR A 827 -12.24 46.23 0.78
C THR A 827 -12.87 47.57 0.36
N HIS A 828 -12.46 48.65 1.04
CA HIS A 828 -12.96 50.00 0.79
C HIS A 828 -12.28 50.61 -0.47
N PRO A 829 -13.00 51.35 -1.36
CA PRO A 829 -12.49 51.74 -2.68
C PRO A 829 -11.43 52.87 -2.71
N CYS A 830 -10.83 53.26 -1.58
CA CYS A 830 -9.70 54.23 -1.54
C CYS A 830 -8.33 53.54 -1.35
N ASN A 831 -8.25 52.20 -1.35
CA ASN A 831 -6.98 51.47 -1.12
C ASN A 831 -6.21 51.07 -2.40
N GLU A 832 -6.61 51.57 -3.57
CA GLU A 832 -5.82 51.41 -4.80
C GLU A 832 -4.91 52.62 -5.04
N PRO A 833 -3.69 52.40 -5.59
CA PRO A 833 -2.62 53.41 -5.65
C PRO A 833 -2.91 54.64 -6.53
N ASP A 834 -4.04 54.70 -7.23
CA ASP A 834 -4.43 55.80 -8.13
C ASP A 834 -5.75 56.51 -7.77
N ALA A 835 -6.21 56.43 -6.51
CA ALA A 835 -7.43 57.12 -6.06
C ALA A 835 -7.19 58.62 -5.78
N GLU A 836 -7.63 59.51 -6.69
CA GLU A 836 -7.66 60.97 -6.47
C GLU A 836 -8.98 61.44 -5.80
N ASN A 837 -8.88 62.31 -4.78
CA ASN A 837 -9.94 62.95 -3.95
C ASN A 837 -10.58 62.13 -2.81
N CYS A 838 -9.79 61.51 -1.94
CA CYS A 838 -10.25 61.18 -0.58
C CYS A 838 -9.76 62.33 0.36
N ASP A 839 -10.65 63.24 0.79
CA ASP A 839 -10.36 64.35 1.72
C ASP A 839 -10.29 63.85 3.18
N ASP A 840 -9.16 64.11 3.85
CA ASP A 840 -8.70 63.89 5.24
C ASP A 840 -9.51 62.97 6.19
#